data_AF-V8CBM3-F1
#
_entry.id   AF-V8CBM3-F1
#
_cell.length_a   1.000
_cell.length_b   1.000
_cell.length_c   1.000
_cell.angle_alpha   90.00
_cell.angle_beta   90.00
_cell.angle_gamma   90.00
#
_symmetry.space_group_name_H-M   'P 1'
#
loop_
_entity.id
_entity.type
_entity.pdbx_description
1 polymer ?
#
loop_
_entity_poly.entity_id
_entity_poly.type
_entity_poly.pdbx_seq_one_letter_code
_entity_poly.pdbx_strand_id
1 'polypeptide(L)'
;MLQINPRLSPQEVQSFLGGELYYNSKIPEQQQQSFKELITKHYLPKLEQVLHKDEPDILKDTLIDELFGKLRAFKLSHYQSDEFEAGYKQNYFGSVAGSVDFVLKKDENVACILEAKKPKSSEMISANNANTTALHECVLYYLREKERAKELHKRSEVKYIIITDFYEFFFFDEAEFEKYFYQNDYIKGFYERYKSLIKNDLDQESQKRNKDFYAELKQYFGSENFSAQLKPLLLNLQHLKDDKCNIKPFFKAFAPEFLLDKYIHKSEINEAFYKELLYILGLEVEKTKDNKETNKIIPNNVSGALYENIYENIPHQEDKTQENIISLIIVWLNRILFLKLIEANLIRFSPTTSGKESRKANARFLNTKNIQDFQTLENLFFKVFAKPHDERDKDSPFFHLPYLNSSLFNPSQIEHKLIRIQTLSNDKELLPYKEYNKRQKHQVQNKIPLLRYLLDFLDRYDFGSGEEYEADTLINASVLGNVFERINAYKDGSFYTPSAITSYMCEENLEQVILRKFNEANPQWQCKNIADIESEITREMRQSRDRESIKQKYKDFLKTTLICDPAVGSGHFLVSVLNQMIKIHYDLGLLSNEILKNKLQIIGDELYLSDFSYTKPKSETEPSHKIQKELFSLKKIHNRKQPLWRGYKSKFRRNLQIATLD
;
A
#
# COMPACT_ATOMS: atom_id res chain seq x y z
N MET A 1 -6.91 -6.08 32.35
CA MET A 1 -7.18 -4.99 31.38
C MET A 1 -6.52 -3.74 31.92
N LEU A 2 -5.53 -3.19 31.22
CA LEU A 2 -4.87 -1.93 31.60
C LEU A 2 -5.63 -0.75 30.95
N GLN A 3 -5.81 0.35 31.69
CA GLN A 3 -6.55 1.52 31.21
C GLN A 3 -5.67 2.40 30.30
N ILE A 4 -5.60 2.05 29.02
CA ILE A 4 -5.00 2.90 27.97
C ILE A 4 -6.03 3.98 27.60
N ASN A 5 -6.14 5.02 28.43
CA ASN A 5 -7.11 6.13 28.33
C ASN A 5 -8.58 5.69 28.54
N PRO A 6 -9.40 6.34 29.41
CA PRO A 6 -10.84 6.04 29.52
C PRO A 6 -11.69 6.36 28.27
N ARG A 7 -11.07 6.73 27.14
CA ARG A 7 -11.75 7.25 25.92
C ARG A 7 -11.58 6.40 24.66
N LEU A 8 -10.63 5.47 24.61
CA LEU A 8 -10.42 4.60 23.44
C LEU A 8 -10.61 3.13 23.83
N SER A 9 -11.48 2.44 23.09
CA SER A 9 -11.56 0.98 23.13
C SER A 9 -10.29 0.34 22.56
N PRO A 10 -10.00 -0.94 22.86
CA PRO A 10 -8.88 -1.66 22.23
C PRO A 10 -8.94 -1.67 20.70
N GLN A 11 -10.15 -1.61 20.12
CA GLN A 11 -10.38 -1.52 18.67
C GLN A 11 -10.02 -0.14 18.12
N GLU A 12 -10.27 0.94 18.87
CA GLU A 12 -9.84 2.29 18.47
C GLU A 12 -8.32 2.48 18.63
N VAL A 13 -7.69 1.88 19.64
CA VAL A 13 -6.22 1.82 19.75
C VAL A 13 -5.61 1.04 18.58
N GLN A 14 -6.21 -0.09 18.21
CA GLN A 14 -5.83 -0.89 17.04
C GLN A 14 -6.03 -0.12 15.72
N SER A 15 -7.10 0.68 15.62
CA SER A 15 -7.38 1.53 14.44
C SER A 15 -6.36 2.68 14.32
N PHE A 16 -6.10 3.41 15.40
CA PHE A 16 -5.10 4.47 15.47
C PHE A 16 -3.70 3.96 15.10
N LEU A 17 -3.34 2.78 15.62
CA LEU A 17 -2.09 2.09 15.32
C LEU A 17 -2.17 1.31 14.00
N GLY A 18 -2.34 2.02 12.88
CA GLY A 18 -2.18 1.50 11.51
C GLY A 18 -3.17 0.40 11.13
N GLY A 19 -4.34 0.35 11.79
CA GLY A 19 -5.34 -0.68 11.60
C GLY A 19 -4.93 -2.07 12.12
N GLU A 20 -5.85 -3.04 11.95
CA GLU A 20 -5.70 -4.40 12.46
C GLU A 20 -4.37 -5.04 12.05
N LEU A 21 -3.94 -4.90 10.81
CA LEU A 21 -2.76 -5.57 10.27
C LEU A 21 -1.45 -5.02 10.84
N TYR A 22 -1.28 -3.70 11.00
CA TYR A 22 -0.08 -3.13 11.62
C TYR A 22 0.01 -3.52 13.10
N TYR A 23 -1.09 -3.33 13.83
CA TYR A 23 -1.14 -3.64 15.25
C TYR A 23 -1.00 -5.15 15.52
N ASN A 24 -1.52 -6.02 14.66
CA ASN A 24 -1.39 -7.47 14.83
C ASN A 24 -0.09 -8.07 14.29
N SER A 25 0.65 -7.38 13.40
CA SER A 25 1.98 -7.81 12.94
C SER A 25 2.91 -8.24 14.09
N LYS A 26 3.71 -9.27 13.84
CA LYS A 26 4.59 -9.88 14.85
C LYS A 26 5.83 -9.01 15.05
N ILE A 27 6.09 -8.62 16.30
CA ILE A 27 7.35 -7.97 16.69
C ILE A 27 8.27 -9.07 17.23
N PRO A 28 9.51 -9.24 16.73
CA PRO A 28 10.49 -10.16 17.31
C PRO A 28 10.69 -9.92 18.81
N GLU A 29 10.76 -10.99 19.61
CA GLU A 29 10.87 -10.89 21.07
C GLU A 29 12.12 -10.11 21.51
N GLN A 30 13.23 -10.25 20.78
CA GLN A 30 14.45 -9.46 20.98
C GLN A 30 14.23 -7.96 20.78
N GLN A 31 13.46 -7.54 19.78
CA GLN A 31 13.13 -6.13 19.56
C GLN A 31 12.19 -5.61 20.66
N GLN A 32 11.20 -6.41 21.09
CA GLN A 32 10.35 -6.06 22.23
C GLN A 32 11.16 -5.89 23.51
N GLN A 33 12.03 -6.86 23.84
CA GLN A 33 12.88 -6.81 25.03
C GLN A 33 13.79 -5.58 24.99
N SER A 34 14.55 -5.37 23.92
CA SER A 34 15.53 -4.29 23.90
C SER A 34 14.90 -2.90 23.71
N PHE A 35 13.69 -2.78 23.17
CA PHE A 35 12.86 -1.56 23.32
C PHE A 35 12.43 -1.35 24.79
N LYS A 36 12.00 -2.41 25.49
CA LYS A 36 11.68 -2.33 26.93
C LYS A 36 12.89 -1.86 27.73
N GLU A 37 14.08 -2.40 27.43
CA GLU A 37 15.34 -2.02 28.08
C GLU A 37 15.74 -0.58 27.75
N LEU A 38 15.57 -0.12 26.51
CA LEU A 38 15.78 1.27 26.14
C LEU A 38 14.93 2.22 27.02
N ILE A 39 13.64 1.96 27.15
CA ILE A 39 12.76 2.81 27.97
C ILE A 39 13.09 2.69 29.46
N THR A 40 13.22 1.47 29.99
CA THR A 40 13.28 1.23 31.44
C THR A 40 14.68 1.38 32.05
N LYS A 41 15.75 1.13 31.30
CA LYS A 41 17.15 1.15 31.79
C LYS A 41 17.93 2.38 31.34
N HIS A 42 17.49 3.07 30.28
CA HIS A 42 18.19 4.22 29.73
C HIS A 42 17.35 5.51 29.79
N TYR A 43 16.23 5.57 29.07
CA TYR A 43 15.41 6.79 28.97
C TYR A 43 14.84 7.26 30.32
N LEU A 44 14.07 6.42 31.01
CA LEU A 44 13.43 6.81 32.28
C LEU A 44 14.47 7.15 33.38
N PRO A 45 15.56 6.38 33.60
CA PRO A 45 16.60 6.76 34.55
C PRO A 45 17.35 8.04 34.18
N LYS A 46 17.61 8.31 32.90
CA LYS A 46 18.22 9.59 32.47
C LYS A 46 17.27 10.77 32.71
N LEU A 47 15.98 10.61 32.40
CA LEU A 47 14.95 11.60 32.67
C LEU A 47 14.91 11.95 34.16
N GLU A 48 14.80 10.93 35.02
CA GLU A 48 14.82 11.09 36.49
C GLU A 48 16.08 11.86 36.98
N GLN A 49 17.23 11.70 36.33
CA GLN A 49 18.45 12.48 36.63
C GLN A 49 18.38 13.95 36.18
N VAL A 50 17.78 14.27 35.03
CA VAL A 50 17.85 15.62 34.43
C VAL A 50 16.63 16.51 34.68
N LEU A 51 15.56 16.02 35.32
CA LEU A 51 14.35 16.80 35.65
C LEU A 51 14.60 18.11 36.42
N HIS A 52 15.78 18.29 37.02
CA HIS A 52 16.19 19.53 37.70
C HIS A 52 16.67 20.64 36.75
N LYS A 53 16.97 20.32 35.48
CA LYS A 53 17.39 21.28 34.44
C LYS A 53 16.21 22.09 33.89
N ASP A 54 16.48 23.00 32.96
CA ASP A 54 15.45 23.66 32.19
C ASP A 54 14.86 22.77 31.08
N GLU A 55 13.63 23.08 30.68
CA GLU A 55 12.82 22.28 29.77
C GLU A 55 13.51 21.97 28.42
N PRO A 56 14.23 22.93 27.78
CA PRO A 56 14.94 22.65 26.53
C PRO A 56 16.15 21.71 26.72
N ASP A 57 16.81 21.76 27.88
CA ASP A 57 17.87 20.81 28.22
C ASP A 57 17.31 19.41 28.48
N ILE A 58 16.18 19.29 29.20
CA ILE A 58 15.49 18.00 29.42
C ILE A 58 15.10 17.37 28.08
N LEU A 59 14.53 18.17 27.18
CA LEU A 59 14.14 17.77 25.82
C LEU A 59 15.33 17.20 25.04
N LYS A 60 16.48 17.89 25.07
CA LYS A 60 17.70 17.41 24.44
C LYS A 60 18.25 16.15 25.11
N ASP A 61 18.55 16.20 26.40
CA ASP A 61 19.17 15.12 27.18
C ASP A 61 18.31 13.83 27.25
N THR A 62 17.03 13.87 26.87
CA THR A 62 16.10 12.72 26.95
C THR A 62 15.40 12.41 25.63
N LEU A 63 14.56 13.29 25.09
CA LEU A 63 13.78 13.00 23.87
C LEU A 63 14.70 12.87 22.65
N ILE A 64 15.69 13.75 22.52
CA ILE A 64 16.67 13.67 21.43
C ILE A 64 17.70 12.57 21.73
N ASP A 65 18.47 12.68 22.81
CA ASP A 65 19.67 11.86 23.01
C ASP A 65 19.40 10.43 23.52
N GLU A 66 18.30 10.18 24.23
CA GLU A 66 17.97 8.84 24.79
C GLU A 66 16.76 8.15 24.14
N LEU A 67 15.78 8.89 23.63
CA LEU A 67 14.58 8.32 23.01
C LEU A 67 14.74 8.26 21.50
N PHE A 68 14.39 9.31 20.75
CA PHE A 68 14.38 9.28 19.28
C PHE A 68 15.78 9.10 18.67
N GLY A 69 16.85 9.49 19.36
CA GLY A 69 18.23 9.21 18.98
C GLY A 69 18.66 7.75 19.15
N LYS A 70 18.05 6.98 20.06
CA LYS A 70 18.38 5.56 20.32
C LYS A 70 17.30 4.57 19.89
N LEU A 71 16.10 5.05 19.54
CA LEU A 71 15.14 4.29 18.71
C LEU A 71 15.73 3.99 17.31
N ARG A 72 16.85 4.64 16.94
CA ARG A 72 17.76 4.26 15.83
C ARG A 72 18.47 2.89 16.01
N ALA A 73 18.10 2.07 17.00
CA ALA A 73 18.83 0.86 17.40
C ALA A 73 18.16 -0.49 17.04
N PHE A 74 17.19 -0.55 16.12
CA PHE A 74 16.76 -1.83 15.52
C PHE A 74 16.87 -1.83 13.99
N LYS A 75 17.33 -2.95 13.45
CA LYS A 75 17.50 -3.15 12.01
C LYS A 75 16.16 -3.42 11.34
N LEU A 76 15.92 -2.73 10.23
CA LEU A 76 15.15 -3.24 9.11
C LEU A 76 16.12 -3.60 7.97
N SER A 77 15.84 -4.69 7.26
CA SER A 77 16.64 -5.23 6.16
C SER A 77 16.61 -4.26 4.96
N HIS A 78 17.61 -3.37 4.85
CA HIS A 78 17.69 -2.30 3.82
C HIS A 78 16.63 -1.20 4.06
N TYR A 79 16.97 0.01 4.50
CA TYR A 79 17.86 0.98 3.86
C TYR A 79 19.31 1.03 4.40
N GLN A 80 20.19 1.76 3.69
CA GLN A 80 21.29 2.52 4.29
C GLN A 80 20.85 3.99 4.42
N SER A 81 21.47 4.71 5.34
CA SER A 81 21.23 6.09 5.82
C SER A 81 20.62 7.12 4.85
N ASP A 82 19.77 8.01 5.41
CA ASP A 82 20.09 9.45 5.60
C ASP A 82 18.92 10.23 6.26
N GLU A 83 17.68 9.74 6.14
CA GLU A 83 16.43 10.45 6.48
C GLU A 83 16.06 10.53 7.99
N PHE A 84 16.84 11.19 8.85
CA PHE A 84 16.35 11.56 10.20
C PHE A 84 17.11 12.75 10.83
N GLU A 85 16.72 13.97 10.47
CA GLU A 85 17.07 15.18 11.22
C GLU A 85 16.09 15.41 12.38
N ALA A 86 16.60 15.27 13.61
CA ALA A 86 15.91 15.65 14.84
C ALA A 86 16.17 17.13 15.12
N GLY A 87 15.34 18.01 14.57
CA GLY A 87 15.56 19.47 14.56
C GLY A 87 15.23 20.13 15.90
N TYR A 88 16.23 20.70 16.57
CA TYR A 88 16.05 21.53 17.76
C TYR A 88 15.73 22.97 17.33
N LYS A 89 14.50 23.44 17.62
CA LYS A 89 13.95 24.75 17.21
C LYS A 89 13.91 25.01 15.69
N GLN A 90 12.84 24.56 15.04
CA GLN A 90 12.54 24.94 13.65
C GLN A 90 11.95 26.35 13.60
N ASN A 91 12.68 27.31 13.01
CA ASN A 91 12.25 28.69 12.85
C ASN A 91 11.42 28.88 11.57
N TYR A 92 10.14 29.24 11.71
CA TYR A 92 9.21 29.39 10.58
C TYR A 92 9.30 30.78 9.92
N PHE A 93 9.65 31.82 10.67
CA PHE A 93 9.68 33.23 10.21
C PHE A 93 10.91 34.01 10.71
N GLY A 94 12.04 33.34 10.90
CA GLY A 94 13.34 33.99 11.20
C GLY A 94 13.58 34.42 12.65
N SER A 95 12.55 34.56 13.50
CA SER A 95 12.70 34.90 14.92
C SER A 95 12.69 33.68 15.86
N VAL A 96 13.43 33.79 16.96
CA VAL A 96 13.51 32.75 18.02
C VAL A 96 12.19 32.64 18.82
N ALA A 97 11.34 33.66 18.75
CA ALA A 97 10.01 33.67 19.35
C ALA A 97 8.94 32.85 18.57
N GLY A 98 9.31 32.28 17.42
CA GLY A 98 8.41 31.50 16.55
C GLY A 98 8.75 30.01 16.42
N SER A 99 9.72 29.49 17.17
CA SER A 99 10.19 28.10 17.03
C SER A 99 9.18 27.07 17.54
N VAL A 100 9.01 25.96 16.81
CA VAL A 100 8.49 24.70 17.38
C VAL A 100 9.59 24.11 18.26
N ASP A 101 9.27 23.62 19.46
CA ASP A 101 10.30 23.10 20.37
C ASP A 101 10.98 21.84 19.84
N PHE A 102 10.22 20.88 19.28
CA PHE A 102 10.80 19.70 18.61
C PHE A 102 9.99 19.19 17.41
N VAL A 103 10.70 18.67 16.40
CA VAL A 103 10.10 18.06 15.22
C VAL A 103 10.86 16.79 14.79
N LEU A 104 10.12 15.83 14.24
CA LEU A 104 10.71 14.72 13.46
C LEU A 104 10.50 15.03 11.97
N LYS A 105 11.61 15.03 11.21
CA LYS A 105 11.61 15.19 9.74
C LYS A 105 11.74 13.86 9.01
N LYS A 106 11.22 13.81 7.79
CA LYS A 106 11.62 12.90 6.70
C LYS A 106 11.83 13.76 5.44
N ASP A 107 12.90 13.53 4.67
CA ASP A 107 13.17 14.25 3.41
C ASP A 107 13.01 15.80 3.50
N GLU A 108 13.53 16.40 4.58
CA GLU A 108 13.35 17.82 4.98
C GLU A 108 11.91 18.29 5.28
N ASN A 109 10.90 17.45 5.10
CA ASN A 109 9.50 17.74 5.41
C ASN A 109 9.20 17.33 6.88
N VAL A 110 8.28 18.05 7.55
CA VAL A 110 7.90 17.76 8.94
C VAL A 110 6.90 16.60 8.96
N ALA A 111 7.26 15.51 9.64
CA ALA A 111 6.42 14.31 9.80
C ALA A 111 5.73 14.26 11.17
N CYS A 112 6.39 14.71 12.24
CA CYS A 112 5.75 14.90 13.55
C CYS A 112 6.09 16.27 14.15
N ILE A 113 5.08 16.92 14.73
CA ILE A 113 5.23 18.10 15.59
C ILE A 113 5.20 17.61 17.04
N LEU A 114 6.17 18.01 17.86
CA LEU A 114 6.26 17.62 19.26
C LEU A 114 6.35 18.84 20.18
N GLU A 115 5.58 18.77 21.26
CA GLU A 115 5.50 19.77 22.33
C GLU A 115 5.71 19.07 23.68
N ALA A 116 6.59 19.61 24.52
CA ALA A 116 7.00 18.94 25.75
C ALA A 116 7.02 19.90 26.94
N LYS A 117 6.17 19.66 27.94
CA LYS A 117 6.11 20.46 29.17
C LYS A 117 6.64 19.67 30.37
N LYS A 118 7.24 20.34 31.36
CA LYS A 118 7.73 19.71 32.59
C LYS A 118 6.62 18.93 33.31
N PRO A 119 6.93 17.75 33.92
CA PRO A 119 5.94 16.94 34.63
C PRO A 119 5.16 17.74 35.67
N LYS A 120 3.84 17.52 35.74
CA LYS A 120 2.90 18.26 36.60
C LYS A 120 2.74 19.76 36.30
N SER A 121 3.22 20.25 35.16
CA SER A 121 2.90 21.62 34.71
C SER A 121 1.39 21.81 34.51
N SER A 122 0.85 22.96 34.90
CA SER A 122 -0.54 23.33 34.61
C SER A 122 -0.80 23.64 33.12
N GLU A 123 0.25 23.68 32.32
CA GLU A 123 0.22 23.89 30.87
C GLU A 123 0.12 22.58 30.07
N MET A 124 0.29 21.44 30.75
CA MET A 124 0.25 20.10 30.17
C MET A 124 -1.19 19.57 30.03
N ILE A 125 -1.43 18.86 28.94
CA ILE A 125 -2.70 18.18 28.65
C ILE A 125 -2.96 17.00 29.60
N SER A 126 -4.24 16.69 29.87
CA SER A 126 -4.66 15.54 30.65
C SER A 126 -5.93 14.89 30.08
N ALA A 127 -6.24 13.66 30.48
CA ALA A 127 -7.45 12.95 30.05
C ALA A 127 -8.78 13.67 30.36
N ASN A 128 -8.77 14.65 31.27
CA ASN A 128 -9.93 15.44 31.68
C ASN A 128 -9.88 16.92 31.24
N ASN A 129 -8.73 17.44 30.81
CA ASN A 129 -8.61 18.80 30.27
C ASN A 129 -7.63 18.83 29.09
N ALA A 130 -8.12 19.20 27.91
CA ALA A 130 -7.30 19.47 26.73
C ALA A 130 -7.07 20.97 26.50
N ASN A 131 -7.89 21.85 27.08
CA ASN A 131 -7.75 23.31 26.95
C ASN A 131 -6.56 23.82 27.79
N THR A 132 -5.38 23.74 27.20
CA THR A 132 -4.05 23.83 27.84
C THR A 132 -3.04 24.46 26.88
N THR A 133 -2.02 25.17 27.42
CA THR A 133 -1.07 25.94 26.61
C THR A 133 -0.38 25.07 25.55
N ALA A 134 0.03 23.86 25.92
CA ALA A 134 0.68 22.92 25.00
C ALA A 134 -0.19 22.57 23.77
N LEU A 135 -1.51 22.49 23.93
CA LEU A 135 -2.42 22.31 22.79
C LEU A 135 -2.54 23.60 21.96
N HIS A 136 -2.57 24.77 22.60
CA HIS A 136 -2.60 26.07 21.89
C HIS A 136 -1.33 26.31 21.06
N GLU A 137 -0.18 25.93 21.60
CA GLU A 137 1.14 25.93 20.94
C GLU A 137 1.13 24.96 19.75
N CYS A 138 0.74 23.69 19.96
CA CYS A 138 0.58 22.70 18.89
C CYS A 138 -0.33 23.16 17.73
N VAL A 139 -1.46 23.81 18.04
CA VAL A 139 -2.36 24.35 17.02
C VAL A 139 -1.67 25.45 16.21
N LEU A 140 -1.00 26.40 16.87
CA LEU A 140 -0.27 27.47 16.18
C LEU A 140 0.84 26.91 15.27
N TYR A 141 1.58 25.90 15.74
CA TYR A 141 2.64 25.23 14.98
C TYR A 141 2.10 24.47 13.77
N TYR A 142 0.99 23.74 13.93
CA TYR A 142 0.35 23.02 12.84
C TYR A 142 -0.15 23.98 11.74
N LEU A 143 -0.82 25.08 12.12
CA LEU A 143 -1.26 26.11 11.16
C LEU A 143 -0.06 26.72 10.41
N ARG A 144 1.08 26.96 11.09
CA ARG A 144 2.31 27.48 10.47
C ARG A 144 2.92 26.53 9.43
N GLU A 145 3.00 25.22 9.69
CA GLU A 145 3.54 24.26 8.70
C GLU A 145 2.57 24.05 7.52
N LYS A 146 1.25 24.10 7.73
CA LYS A 146 0.27 24.04 6.64
C LYS A 146 0.34 25.27 5.72
N GLU A 147 0.61 26.46 6.26
CA GLU A 147 0.93 27.66 5.47
C GLU A 147 2.28 27.57 4.77
N ARG A 148 3.34 27.15 5.47
CA ARG A 148 4.68 26.96 4.90
C ARG A 148 4.65 25.98 3.72
N ALA A 149 3.88 24.90 3.82
CA ALA A 149 3.68 23.95 2.73
C ALA A 149 3.03 24.61 1.49
N LYS A 150 1.96 25.41 1.67
CA LYS A 150 1.34 26.19 0.57
C LYS A 150 2.34 27.14 -0.08
N GLU A 151 3.10 27.89 0.72
CA GLU A 151 4.05 28.91 0.27
C GLU A 151 5.24 28.29 -0.48
N LEU A 152 5.61 27.04 -0.14
CA LEU A 152 6.58 26.21 -0.88
C LEU A 152 5.95 25.39 -2.03
N HIS A 153 4.64 25.55 -2.29
CA HIS A 153 3.85 24.76 -3.25
C HIS A 153 3.97 23.22 -3.09
N LYS A 154 4.17 22.76 -1.85
CA LYS A 154 4.19 21.36 -1.44
C LYS A 154 2.89 20.97 -0.74
N ARG A 155 2.66 19.66 -0.57
CA ARG A 155 1.72 19.16 0.45
C ARG A 155 2.42 19.17 1.82
N SER A 156 1.67 19.38 2.89
CA SER A 156 2.17 19.08 4.23
C SER A 156 2.26 17.57 4.40
N GLU A 157 3.30 17.11 5.10
CA GLU A 157 3.55 15.69 5.33
C GLU A 157 3.41 15.29 6.81
N VAL A 158 2.90 16.19 7.67
CA VAL A 158 2.65 15.92 9.09
C VAL A 158 1.69 14.73 9.21
N LYS A 159 2.08 13.72 10.01
CA LYS A 159 1.30 12.52 10.31
C LYS A 159 0.64 12.61 11.67
N TYR A 160 1.38 13.10 12.65
CA TYR A 160 0.99 13.15 14.06
C TYR A 160 1.45 14.44 14.73
N ILE A 161 0.67 14.87 15.72
CA ILE A 161 1.04 15.89 16.70
C ILE A 161 1.15 15.19 18.04
N ILE A 162 2.23 15.41 18.80
CA ILE A 162 2.53 14.67 20.04
C ILE A 162 2.79 15.65 21.16
N ILE A 163 1.97 15.60 22.21
CA ILE A 163 2.18 16.37 23.45
C ILE A 163 2.69 15.43 24.54
N THR A 164 3.74 15.82 25.28
CA THR A 164 4.32 14.95 26.32
C THR A 164 4.74 15.69 27.59
N ASP A 165 4.70 14.99 28.74
CA ASP A 165 5.37 15.40 29.98
C ASP A 165 6.66 14.61 30.26
N PHE A 166 7.24 14.02 29.20
CA PHE A 166 8.34 13.06 29.23
C PHE A 166 7.99 11.68 29.83
N TYR A 167 6.84 11.52 30.51
CA TYR A 167 6.34 10.21 30.94
C TYR A 167 5.10 9.79 30.14
N GLU A 168 4.14 10.69 30.00
CA GLU A 168 2.92 10.52 29.23
C GLU A 168 3.08 11.13 27.84
N PHE A 169 2.64 10.41 26.81
CA PHE A 169 2.68 10.85 25.42
C PHE A 169 1.27 10.76 24.83
N PHE A 170 0.75 11.90 24.38
CA PHE A 170 -0.56 12.06 23.77
C PHE A 170 -0.37 12.25 22.26
N PHE A 171 -0.57 11.17 21.50
CA PHE A 171 -0.48 11.18 20.04
C PHE A 171 -1.85 11.55 19.45
N PHE A 172 -1.90 12.61 18.66
CA PHE A 172 -3.06 13.02 17.86
C PHE A 172 -2.79 12.75 16.39
N ASP A 173 -3.78 12.27 15.65
CA ASP A 173 -3.68 12.13 14.20
C ASP A 173 -3.84 13.50 13.52
N GLU A 174 -3.04 13.78 12.48
CA GLU A 174 -3.14 15.02 11.69
C GLU A 174 -4.57 15.27 11.16
N ALA A 175 -5.36 14.23 10.87
CA ALA A 175 -6.74 14.36 10.42
C ALA A 175 -7.68 14.96 11.48
N GLU A 176 -7.39 14.81 12.78
CA GLU A 176 -8.11 15.54 13.84
C GLU A 176 -7.76 17.03 13.81
N PHE A 177 -6.47 17.35 13.67
CA PHE A 177 -5.98 18.73 13.62
C PHE A 177 -6.44 19.48 12.36
N GLU A 178 -6.45 18.80 11.22
CA GLU A 178 -7.02 19.25 9.95
C GLU A 178 -8.49 19.63 10.12
N LYS A 179 -9.31 18.67 10.56
CA LYS A 179 -10.76 18.80 10.71
C LYS A 179 -11.15 19.89 11.71
N TYR A 180 -10.54 19.88 12.91
CA TYR A 180 -11.03 20.70 14.02
C TYR A 180 -10.38 22.08 14.14
N PHE A 181 -9.17 22.29 13.57
CA PHE A 181 -8.46 23.57 13.67
C PHE A 181 -8.26 24.26 12.31
N TYR A 182 -7.74 23.56 11.31
CA TYR A 182 -7.35 24.18 10.03
C TYR A 182 -8.54 24.40 9.08
N GLN A 183 -9.52 23.49 9.10
CA GLN A 183 -10.78 23.61 8.36
C GLN A 183 -11.86 24.39 9.14
N ASN A 184 -11.59 24.82 10.37
CA ASN A 184 -12.52 25.57 11.20
C ASN A 184 -12.50 27.07 10.81
N ASP A 185 -13.61 27.57 10.27
CA ASP A 185 -13.70 28.95 9.75
C ASP A 185 -13.48 30.03 10.82
N TYR A 186 -13.81 29.78 12.09
CA TYR A 186 -13.52 30.73 13.17
C TYR A 186 -12.00 30.80 13.42
N ILE A 187 -11.35 29.64 13.60
CA ILE A 187 -9.91 29.54 13.87
C ILE A 187 -9.10 30.11 12.70
N LYS A 188 -9.42 29.70 11.48
CA LYS A 188 -8.85 30.25 10.24
C LYS A 188 -9.07 31.77 10.14
N GLY A 189 -10.28 32.24 10.44
CA GLY A 189 -10.65 33.65 10.40
C GLY A 189 -9.91 34.54 11.40
N PHE A 190 -9.40 34.01 12.52
CA PHE A 190 -8.52 34.75 13.43
C PHE A 190 -7.04 34.50 13.22
N TYR A 191 -6.65 33.33 12.72
CA TYR A 191 -5.28 33.06 12.29
C TYR A 191 -4.85 33.97 11.13
N GLU A 192 -5.74 34.32 10.20
CA GLU A 192 -5.44 35.34 9.17
C GLU A 192 -5.26 36.75 9.76
N ARG A 193 -6.04 37.12 10.79
CA ARG A 193 -5.81 38.39 11.53
C ARG A 193 -4.44 38.38 12.18
N TYR A 194 -4.10 37.29 12.88
CA TYR A 194 -2.78 37.07 13.47
C TYR A 194 -1.65 37.15 12.41
N LYS A 195 -1.80 36.49 11.25
CA LYS A 195 -0.83 36.53 10.13
C LYS A 195 -0.65 37.93 9.57
N SER A 196 -1.72 38.73 9.49
CA SER A 196 -1.66 40.12 9.01
C SER A 196 -0.80 41.05 9.87
N LEU A 197 -0.67 40.75 11.17
CA LEU A 197 0.08 41.56 12.15
C LEU A 197 1.60 41.27 12.16
N ILE A 198 2.07 40.30 11.36
CA ILE A 198 3.49 39.89 11.29
C ILE A 198 4.31 40.76 10.31
N LYS A 199 3.66 41.64 9.53
CA LYS A 199 4.31 42.33 8.39
C LYS A 199 5.25 43.50 8.74
N ASN A 200 5.34 43.92 10.00
CA ASN A 200 6.33 44.88 10.50
C ASN A 200 6.78 44.39 11.88
N ASP A 201 8.05 44.06 12.11
CA ASP A 201 8.38 43.35 13.36
C ASP A 201 9.78 43.54 13.95
N LEU A 202 9.79 43.45 15.28
CA LEU A 202 10.93 43.33 16.20
C LEU A 202 10.57 42.24 17.22
N ASP A 203 11.55 41.42 17.64
CA ASP A 203 11.30 40.14 18.35
C ASP A 203 10.34 40.20 19.56
N GLN A 204 10.30 41.32 20.29
CA GLN A 204 9.51 41.47 21.52
C GLN A 204 7.99 41.40 21.27
N GLU A 205 7.49 41.89 20.13
CA GLU A 205 6.04 41.84 19.85
C GLU A 205 5.56 40.43 19.49
N SER A 206 6.44 39.58 18.96
CA SER A 206 6.13 38.20 18.56
C SER A 206 5.70 37.33 19.75
N GLN A 207 6.40 37.44 20.89
CA GLN A 207 6.02 36.73 22.11
C GLN A 207 4.66 37.17 22.67
N LYS A 208 4.30 38.46 22.48
CA LYS A 208 3.00 38.98 22.89
C LYS A 208 1.88 38.42 21.99
N ARG A 209 2.05 38.51 20.67
CA ARG A 209 1.05 38.00 19.70
C ARG A 209 0.78 36.50 19.86
N ASN A 210 1.80 35.68 20.18
CA ASN A 210 1.58 34.26 20.49
C ASN A 210 0.66 34.08 21.72
N LYS A 211 0.87 34.85 22.79
CA LYS A 211 0.01 34.81 24.00
C LYS A 211 -1.41 35.28 23.72
N ASP A 212 -1.57 36.31 22.89
CA ASP A 212 -2.88 36.79 22.45
C ASP A 212 -3.62 35.70 21.64
N PHE A 213 -2.92 34.99 20.74
CA PHE A 213 -3.45 33.85 19.98
C PHE A 213 -3.85 32.66 20.89
N TYR A 214 -3.04 32.33 21.90
CA TYR A 214 -3.38 31.29 22.89
C TYR A 214 -4.59 31.68 23.74
N ALA A 215 -4.78 32.97 24.05
CA ALA A 215 -5.96 33.46 24.77
C ALA A 215 -7.25 33.31 23.94
N GLU A 216 -7.22 33.61 22.63
CA GLU A 216 -8.37 33.44 21.73
C GLU A 216 -8.75 31.95 21.58
N LEU A 217 -7.76 31.05 21.43
CA LEU A 217 -8.01 29.59 21.49
C LEU A 217 -8.57 29.13 22.85
N LYS A 218 -8.01 29.62 23.95
CA LYS A 218 -8.44 29.25 25.32
C LYS A 218 -9.90 29.61 25.58
N GLN A 219 -10.34 30.76 25.08
CA GLN A 219 -11.74 31.18 25.13
C GLN A 219 -12.62 30.29 24.26
N TYR A 220 -12.23 30.03 23.00
CA TYR A 220 -12.99 29.21 22.07
C TYR A 220 -13.21 27.76 22.58
N PHE A 221 -12.14 27.11 23.06
CA PHE A 221 -12.21 25.78 23.68
C PHE A 221 -12.89 25.77 25.07
N GLY A 222 -13.27 26.93 25.60
CA GLY A 222 -14.08 27.08 26.81
C GLY A 222 -15.58 27.27 26.54
N SER A 223 -15.94 27.84 25.38
CA SER A 223 -17.34 27.99 24.95
C SER A 223 -17.95 26.71 24.34
N GLU A 224 -17.13 25.88 23.70
CA GLU A 224 -17.54 24.55 23.23
C GLU A 224 -17.02 23.45 24.16
N ASN A 225 -17.71 22.32 24.27
CA ASN A 225 -17.21 21.14 25.00
C ASN A 225 -16.13 20.38 24.19
N PHE A 226 -15.19 21.14 23.63
CA PHE A 226 -14.22 20.75 22.62
C PHE A 226 -13.22 19.70 23.14
N SER A 227 -12.88 19.77 24.43
CA SER A 227 -12.02 18.78 25.11
C SER A 227 -12.60 17.35 25.10
N ALA A 228 -13.85 17.12 24.70
CA ALA A 228 -14.45 15.80 24.52
C ALA A 228 -14.40 15.28 23.06
N GLN A 229 -14.08 16.13 22.07
CA GLN A 229 -14.11 15.78 20.64
C GLN A 229 -12.81 15.14 20.13
N LEU A 230 -11.68 15.44 20.77
CA LEU A 230 -10.36 14.89 20.44
C LEU A 230 -10.15 13.49 21.04
N LYS A 231 -9.50 12.61 20.28
CA LYS A 231 -9.28 11.18 20.58
C LYS A 231 -7.80 10.76 20.58
N PRO A 232 -6.92 11.40 21.36
CA PRO A 232 -5.50 11.04 21.39
C PRO A 232 -5.26 9.63 21.95
N LEU A 233 -4.34 8.91 21.31
CA LEU A 233 -3.71 7.74 21.90
C LEU A 233 -2.77 8.21 23.01
N LEU A 234 -3.09 7.85 24.26
CA LEU A 234 -2.28 8.15 25.44
C LEU A 234 -1.44 6.92 25.83
N LEU A 235 -0.11 7.09 25.87
CA LEU A 235 0.85 6.09 26.31
C LEU A 235 1.73 6.66 27.43
N ASN A 236 1.60 6.10 28.64
CA ASN A 236 2.48 6.39 29.76
C ASN A 236 3.63 5.38 29.81
N LEU A 237 4.86 5.83 29.55
CA LEU A 237 6.07 4.99 29.47
C LEU A 237 6.44 4.33 30.80
N GLN A 238 6.00 4.87 31.95
CA GLN A 238 6.24 4.24 33.25
C GLN A 238 5.56 2.87 33.37
N HIS A 239 4.48 2.62 32.62
CA HIS A 239 3.83 1.30 32.58
C HIS A 239 4.78 0.19 32.09
N LEU A 240 5.79 0.51 31.28
CA LEU A 240 6.79 -0.47 30.84
C LEU A 240 7.72 -0.93 31.97
N LYS A 241 7.69 -0.31 33.17
CA LYS A 241 8.34 -0.85 34.38
C LYS A 241 7.61 -2.11 34.94
N ASP A 242 6.39 -2.43 34.49
CA ASP A 242 5.68 -3.68 34.83
C ASP A 242 5.97 -4.78 33.78
N ASP A 243 6.18 -6.02 34.23
CA ASP A 243 6.34 -7.21 33.37
C ASP A 243 5.02 -7.73 32.81
N LYS A 244 3.87 -7.32 33.37
CA LYS A 244 2.53 -7.62 32.83
C LYS A 244 2.04 -6.56 31.83
N CYS A 245 2.85 -5.53 31.54
CA CYS A 245 2.50 -4.50 30.58
C CYS A 245 2.46 -5.06 29.16
N ASN A 246 1.37 -4.79 28.42
CA ASN A 246 1.36 -5.03 26.98
C ASN A 246 2.25 -3.99 26.29
N ILE A 247 3.46 -4.41 25.89
CA ILE A 247 4.44 -3.57 25.21
C ILE A 247 4.06 -3.19 23.77
N LYS A 248 3.11 -3.92 23.16
CA LYS A 248 2.80 -3.82 21.72
C LYS A 248 2.35 -2.42 21.27
N PRO A 249 1.44 -1.70 21.98
CA PRO A 249 1.05 -0.35 21.61
C PRO A 249 2.21 0.64 21.68
N PHE A 250 3.08 0.49 22.69
CA PHE A 250 4.25 1.35 22.88
C PHE A 250 5.26 1.15 21.74
N PHE A 251 5.66 -0.09 21.48
CA PHE A 251 6.57 -0.39 20.37
C PHE A 251 6.01 0.15 19.04
N LYS A 252 4.71 -0.08 18.77
CA LYS A 252 4.08 0.31 17.50
C LYS A 252 3.88 1.81 17.33
N ALA A 253 3.64 2.57 18.40
CA ALA A 253 3.50 4.03 18.36
C ALA A 253 4.85 4.76 18.20
N PHE A 254 5.92 4.25 18.80
CA PHE A 254 7.26 4.85 18.75
C PHE A 254 8.13 4.34 17.57
N ALA A 255 7.57 3.49 16.71
CA ALA A 255 8.27 2.93 15.56
C ALA A 255 8.42 3.95 14.40
N PRO A 256 9.58 4.05 13.74
CA PRO A 256 9.80 4.96 12.61
C PRO A 256 8.78 4.81 11.47
N GLU A 257 8.40 3.59 11.11
CA GLU A 257 7.45 3.31 10.02
C GLU A 257 6.01 3.77 10.34
N PHE A 258 5.70 3.95 11.62
CA PHE A 258 4.45 4.59 12.05
C PHE A 258 4.58 6.10 11.97
N LEU A 259 5.58 6.67 12.66
CA LEU A 259 5.73 8.11 12.86
C LEU A 259 6.01 8.89 11.57
N LEU A 260 6.81 8.36 10.65
CA LEU A 260 7.24 9.11 9.47
C LEU A 260 6.27 9.00 8.28
N ASP A 261 5.78 7.81 7.95
CA ASP A 261 5.00 7.60 6.71
C ASP A 261 3.49 7.50 6.94
N LYS A 262 3.05 7.23 8.19
CA LYS A 262 1.89 6.40 8.53
C LYS A 262 1.98 5.02 7.89
N TYR A 263 1.74 3.98 8.68
CA TYR A 263 1.60 2.63 8.13
C TYR A 263 0.24 2.53 7.39
N ILE A 264 0.25 2.86 6.11
CA ILE A 264 -0.91 2.79 5.21
C ILE A 264 -0.82 1.49 4.42
N HIS A 265 -1.71 0.54 4.73
CA HIS A 265 -2.02 -0.53 3.78
C HIS A 265 -2.69 0.07 2.54
N LYS A 266 -1.92 0.34 1.48
CA LYS A 266 -2.39 0.73 0.13
C LYS A 266 -3.03 -0.45 -0.60
N SER A 267 -3.96 -1.10 0.09
CA SER A 267 -4.64 -2.34 -0.25
C SER A 267 -6.07 -2.39 0.31
N GLU A 268 -6.56 -1.32 0.96
CA GLU A 268 -8.00 -1.19 1.19
C GLU A 268 -8.73 -1.17 -0.16
N ILE A 269 -9.78 -1.98 -0.27
CA ILE A 269 -10.50 -2.17 -1.52
C ILE A 269 -11.38 -0.94 -1.76
N ASN A 270 -11.38 -0.44 -3.00
CA ASN A 270 -12.34 0.55 -3.45
C ASN A 270 -13.76 -0.07 -3.39
N GLU A 271 -14.46 0.14 -2.27
CA GLU A 271 -15.76 -0.48 -1.99
C GLU A 271 -16.84 -0.06 -3.00
N ALA A 272 -16.73 1.14 -3.60
CA ALA A 272 -17.62 1.57 -4.68
C ALA A 272 -17.39 0.76 -5.97
N PHE A 273 -16.13 0.60 -6.38
CA PHE A 273 -15.74 -0.28 -7.49
C PHE A 273 -16.22 -1.72 -7.24
N TYR A 274 -15.93 -2.26 -6.05
CA TYR A 274 -16.22 -3.64 -5.71
C TYR A 274 -17.73 -3.94 -5.67
N LYS A 275 -18.53 -3.07 -5.05
CA LYS A 275 -19.99 -3.27 -4.94
C LYS A 275 -20.73 -3.04 -6.26
N GLU A 276 -20.27 -2.12 -7.11
CA GLU A 276 -20.82 -1.97 -8.46
C GLU A 276 -20.39 -3.13 -9.38
N LEU A 277 -19.15 -3.62 -9.27
CA LEU A 277 -18.69 -4.81 -10.00
C LEU A 277 -19.54 -6.04 -9.66
N LEU A 278 -19.69 -6.38 -8.36
CA LEU A 278 -20.53 -7.51 -7.94
C LEU A 278 -21.97 -7.40 -8.49
N TYR A 279 -22.55 -6.20 -8.51
CA TYR A 279 -23.87 -5.95 -9.08
C TYR A 279 -23.95 -6.29 -10.58
N ILE A 280 -22.98 -5.83 -11.38
CA ILE A 280 -22.91 -6.15 -12.83
C ILE A 280 -22.70 -7.65 -13.07
N LEU A 281 -21.94 -8.32 -12.20
CA LEU A 281 -21.71 -9.76 -12.28
C LEU A 281 -22.94 -10.59 -11.88
N GLY A 282 -23.90 -10.02 -11.12
CA GLY A 282 -25.03 -10.76 -10.57
C GLY A 282 -24.65 -11.55 -9.31
N LEU A 283 -23.81 -10.96 -8.45
CA LEU A 283 -23.25 -11.55 -7.24
C LEU A 283 -23.45 -10.61 -6.04
N GLU A 284 -23.41 -11.15 -4.82
CA GLU A 284 -23.28 -10.36 -3.60
C GLU A 284 -22.52 -11.10 -2.49
N VAL A 285 -22.18 -10.36 -1.43
CA VAL A 285 -21.58 -10.90 -0.22
C VAL A 285 -22.70 -11.42 0.69
N GLU A 286 -22.62 -12.70 1.07
CA GLU A 286 -23.57 -13.34 1.98
C GLU A 286 -23.57 -12.64 3.35
N LYS A 287 -24.76 -12.41 3.91
CA LYS A 287 -24.96 -11.75 5.20
C LYS A 287 -25.47 -12.72 6.25
N THR A 288 -25.00 -12.58 7.48
CA THR A 288 -25.52 -13.33 8.62
C THR A 288 -26.94 -12.86 8.98
N LYS A 289 -27.62 -13.60 9.85
CA LYS A 289 -28.93 -13.20 10.42
C LYS A 289 -28.91 -11.84 11.12
N ASP A 290 -27.73 -11.38 11.55
CA ASP A 290 -27.51 -10.07 12.19
C ASP A 290 -27.16 -8.96 11.17
N ASN A 291 -27.40 -9.19 9.87
CA ASN A 291 -27.03 -8.31 8.74
C ASN A 291 -25.52 -8.01 8.59
N LYS A 292 -24.63 -8.74 9.28
CA LYS A 292 -23.18 -8.60 9.11
C LYS A 292 -22.72 -9.27 7.82
N GLU A 293 -21.92 -8.56 7.02
CA GLU A 293 -21.28 -9.13 5.82
C GLU A 293 -20.30 -10.25 6.24
N THR A 294 -20.32 -11.37 5.53
CA THR A 294 -19.35 -12.46 5.66
C THR A 294 -18.24 -12.31 4.61
N ASN A 295 -17.35 -13.29 4.49
CA ASN A 295 -16.42 -13.36 3.36
C ASN A 295 -17.01 -14.08 2.13
N LYS A 296 -18.18 -14.73 2.24
CA LYS A 296 -18.67 -15.68 1.24
C LYS A 296 -19.45 -14.99 0.11
N ILE A 297 -19.26 -15.45 -1.12
CA ILE A 297 -19.95 -14.92 -2.31
C ILE A 297 -21.09 -15.83 -2.75
N ILE A 298 -22.24 -15.22 -3.01
CA ILE A 298 -23.48 -15.87 -3.46
C ILE A 298 -24.05 -15.17 -4.70
N PRO A 299 -24.94 -15.82 -5.47
CA PRO A 299 -25.63 -15.18 -6.60
C PRO A 299 -26.59 -14.11 -6.08
N ASN A 300 -26.69 -13.00 -6.81
CA ASN A 300 -27.70 -11.98 -6.60
C ASN A 300 -28.71 -12.04 -7.75
N ASN A 301 -30.01 -11.95 -7.44
CA ASN A 301 -31.09 -12.07 -8.41
C ASN A 301 -31.30 -10.77 -9.23
N VAL A 302 -30.19 -10.20 -9.71
CA VAL A 302 -30.16 -9.01 -10.57
C VAL A 302 -30.45 -9.44 -12.00
N SER A 303 -31.68 -9.23 -12.45
CA SER A 303 -32.03 -9.55 -13.84
C SER A 303 -31.24 -8.70 -14.84
N GLY A 304 -30.81 -9.30 -15.94
CA GLY A 304 -29.87 -8.73 -16.90
C GLY A 304 -28.39 -8.96 -16.57
N ALA A 305 -28.03 -9.37 -15.35
CA ALA A 305 -26.63 -9.50 -14.94
C ALA A 305 -25.92 -10.73 -15.55
N LEU A 306 -24.59 -10.75 -15.46
CA LEU A 306 -23.76 -11.80 -16.08
C LEU A 306 -24.10 -13.21 -15.59
N TYR A 307 -24.39 -13.39 -14.29
CA TYR A 307 -24.81 -14.68 -13.73
C TYR A 307 -26.09 -15.21 -14.40
N GLU A 308 -27.11 -14.37 -14.60
CA GLU A 308 -28.38 -14.76 -15.26
C GLU A 308 -28.13 -15.13 -16.73
N ASN A 309 -27.32 -14.35 -17.44
CA ASN A 309 -26.97 -14.58 -18.84
C ASN A 309 -26.22 -15.92 -19.04
N ILE A 310 -25.29 -16.26 -18.13
CA ILE A 310 -24.62 -17.57 -18.11
C ILE A 310 -25.62 -18.68 -17.77
N TYR A 311 -26.43 -18.50 -16.71
CA TYR A 311 -27.38 -19.50 -16.25
C TYR A 311 -28.34 -19.92 -17.36
N GLU A 312 -28.88 -18.96 -18.14
CA GLU A 312 -29.77 -19.24 -19.26
C GLU A 312 -29.05 -20.01 -20.38
N ASN A 313 -27.88 -19.56 -20.81
CA ASN A 313 -27.18 -20.10 -21.99
C ASN A 313 -26.44 -21.44 -21.75
N ILE A 314 -26.24 -21.89 -20.51
CA ILE A 314 -25.75 -23.26 -20.25
C ILE A 314 -26.80 -24.30 -20.75
N PRO A 315 -26.43 -25.27 -21.61
CA PRO A 315 -27.39 -26.17 -22.26
C PRO A 315 -27.93 -27.29 -21.35
N HIS A 316 -27.15 -27.75 -20.37
CA HIS A 316 -27.51 -28.89 -19.52
C HIS A 316 -27.86 -28.45 -18.10
N GLN A 317 -29.06 -28.82 -17.62
CA GLN A 317 -29.57 -28.36 -16.33
C GLN A 317 -28.70 -28.79 -15.14
N GLU A 318 -28.09 -29.98 -15.21
CA GLU A 318 -27.13 -30.50 -14.21
C GLU A 318 -25.86 -29.63 -14.09
N ASP A 319 -25.54 -28.85 -15.12
CA ASP A 319 -24.36 -27.99 -15.15
C ASP A 319 -24.66 -26.53 -14.76
N LYS A 320 -25.92 -26.17 -14.49
CA LYS A 320 -26.33 -24.83 -14.00
C LYS A 320 -26.06 -24.63 -12.50
N THR A 321 -24.92 -25.09 -12.01
CA THR A 321 -24.52 -24.96 -10.60
C THR A 321 -23.88 -23.60 -10.33
N GLN A 322 -24.07 -23.08 -9.11
CA GLN A 322 -23.38 -21.85 -8.65
C GLN A 322 -21.85 -21.97 -8.79
N GLU A 323 -21.28 -23.14 -8.50
CA GLU A 323 -19.83 -23.38 -8.62
C GLU A 323 -19.34 -23.17 -10.05
N ASN A 324 -20.05 -23.76 -11.03
CA ASN A 324 -19.75 -23.64 -12.45
C ASN A 324 -19.87 -22.20 -12.95
N ILE A 325 -20.97 -21.53 -12.60
CA ILE A 325 -21.29 -20.19 -13.11
C ILE A 325 -20.30 -19.15 -12.56
N ILE A 326 -20.02 -19.18 -11.25
CA ILE A 326 -19.02 -18.27 -10.66
C ILE A 326 -17.61 -18.57 -11.19
N SER A 327 -17.29 -19.85 -11.46
CA SER A 327 -16.01 -20.22 -12.10
C SER A 327 -15.86 -19.65 -13.52
N LEU A 328 -16.92 -19.63 -14.33
CA LEU A 328 -16.91 -18.96 -15.65
C LEU A 328 -16.75 -17.44 -15.51
N ILE A 329 -17.50 -16.82 -14.58
CA ILE A 329 -17.38 -15.39 -14.27
C ILE A 329 -15.93 -15.02 -13.95
N ILE A 330 -15.27 -15.78 -13.06
CA ILE A 330 -13.88 -15.53 -12.67
C ILE A 330 -12.91 -15.62 -13.86
N VAL A 331 -13.05 -16.64 -14.72
CA VAL A 331 -12.18 -16.81 -15.90
C VAL A 331 -12.32 -15.64 -16.88
N TRP A 332 -13.55 -15.20 -17.17
CA TRP A 332 -13.79 -14.09 -18.11
C TRP A 332 -13.43 -12.73 -17.51
N LEU A 333 -13.79 -12.49 -16.25
CA LEU A 333 -13.41 -11.27 -15.51
C LEU A 333 -11.89 -11.11 -15.44
N ASN A 334 -11.15 -12.20 -15.23
CA ASN A 334 -9.68 -12.19 -15.23
C ASN A 334 -9.13 -11.71 -16.58
N ARG A 335 -9.62 -12.26 -17.71
CA ARG A 335 -9.24 -11.76 -19.03
C ARG A 335 -9.59 -10.29 -19.23
N ILE A 336 -10.81 -9.87 -18.88
CA ILE A 336 -11.30 -8.50 -19.11
C ILE A 336 -10.48 -7.47 -18.32
N LEU A 337 -10.23 -7.73 -17.03
CA LEU A 337 -9.40 -6.85 -16.20
C LEU A 337 -7.93 -6.85 -16.64
N PHE A 338 -7.40 -8.00 -17.12
CA PHE A 338 -6.08 -8.05 -17.75
C PHE A 338 -6.02 -7.20 -19.04
N LEU A 339 -7.07 -7.24 -19.88
CA LEU A 339 -7.14 -6.37 -21.06
C LEU A 339 -7.14 -4.88 -20.67
N LYS A 340 -7.83 -4.51 -19.59
CA LYS A 340 -7.85 -3.11 -19.10
C LYS A 340 -6.48 -2.66 -18.57
N LEU A 341 -5.72 -3.55 -17.91
CA LEU A 341 -4.32 -3.31 -17.55
C LEU A 341 -3.41 -3.16 -18.80
N ILE A 342 -3.61 -3.96 -19.85
CA ILE A 342 -2.86 -3.81 -21.11
C ILE A 342 -3.18 -2.48 -21.78
N GLU A 343 -4.46 -2.08 -21.84
CA GLU A 343 -4.89 -0.77 -22.32
C GLU A 343 -4.21 0.38 -21.55
N ALA A 344 -4.26 0.38 -20.22
CA ALA A 344 -3.63 1.42 -19.40
C ALA A 344 -2.11 1.53 -19.65
N ASN A 345 -1.43 0.40 -19.83
CA ASN A 345 -0.01 0.39 -20.23
C ASN A 345 0.20 0.95 -21.65
N LEU A 346 -0.63 0.59 -22.63
CA LEU A 346 -0.56 1.13 -24.01
C LEU A 346 -0.83 2.64 -24.05
N ILE A 347 -1.72 3.15 -23.20
CA ILE A 347 -1.98 4.58 -23.01
C ILE A 347 -0.74 5.26 -22.41
N ARG A 348 -0.18 4.73 -21.31
CA ARG A 348 1.02 5.29 -20.65
C ARG A 348 2.26 5.31 -21.56
N PHE A 349 2.36 4.36 -22.50
CA PHE A 349 3.41 4.31 -23.52
C PHE A 349 3.09 5.09 -24.81
N SER A 350 1.94 5.78 -24.90
CA SER A 350 1.56 6.60 -26.05
C SER A 350 2.04 8.06 -25.89
N PRO A 351 2.95 8.56 -26.75
CA PRO A 351 3.55 9.88 -26.57
C PRO A 351 2.57 11.03 -26.83
N THR A 352 2.62 12.05 -25.98
CA THR A 352 1.59 13.10 -25.78
C THR A 352 1.61 14.30 -26.72
N THR A 353 2.61 14.42 -27.61
CA THR A 353 2.74 15.58 -28.53
C THR A 353 1.71 15.55 -29.67
N SER A 354 1.39 16.73 -30.22
CA SER A 354 0.36 16.94 -31.25
C SER A 354 0.47 16.03 -32.49
N GLY A 355 -0.68 15.77 -33.13
CA GLY A 355 -0.82 14.81 -34.24
C GLY A 355 -0.91 13.33 -33.82
N LYS A 356 -1.23 13.05 -32.54
CA LYS A 356 -1.18 11.68 -31.96
C LYS A 356 -2.45 11.25 -31.22
N GLU A 357 -3.52 12.04 -31.24
CA GLU A 357 -4.81 11.67 -30.64
C GLU A 357 -5.34 10.34 -31.18
N SER A 358 -5.19 10.10 -32.49
CA SER A 358 -5.51 8.80 -33.12
C SER A 358 -4.72 7.62 -32.54
N ARG A 359 -3.46 7.82 -32.11
CA ARG A 359 -2.68 6.76 -31.46
C ARG A 359 -3.14 6.51 -30.02
N LYS A 360 -3.50 7.57 -29.26
CA LYS A 360 -4.07 7.42 -27.91
C LYS A 360 -5.49 6.81 -27.96
N ALA A 361 -6.26 7.13 -29.00
CA ALA A 361 -7.54 6.49 -29.28
C ALA A 361 -7.38 5.01 -29.66
N ASN A 362 -6.39 4.65 -30.49
CA ASN A 362 -6.11 3.25 -30.82
C ASN A 362 -5.53 2.45 -29.63
N ALA A 363 -4.95 3.12 -28.63
CA ALA A 363 -4.54 2.50 -27.37
C ALA A 363 -5.75 2.19 -26.46
N ARG A 364 -6.81 3.00 -26.52
CA ARG A 364 -8.12 2.72 -25.90
C ARG A 364 -8.92 1.75 -26.78
N PHE A 365 -8.69 0.45 -26.59
CA PHE A 365 -9.33 -0.62 -27.38
C PHE A 365 -10.54 -1.27 -26.68
N LEU A 366 -10.58 -1.29 -25.34
CA LEU A 366 -11.55 -2.04 -24.53
C LEU A 366 -12.81 -1.20 -24.22
N ASN A 367 -13.50 -0.72 -25.26
CA ASN A 367 -14.68 0.15 -25.11
C ASN A 367 -15.78 -0.13 -26.13
N THR A 368 -16.95 0.45 -25.87
CA THR A 368 -18.22 0.25 -26.57
C THR A 368 -18.24 0.65 -28.05
N LYS A 369 -17.29 1.48 -28.50
CA LYS A 369 -17.12 1.80 -29.93
C LYS A 369 -16.55 0.60 -30.70
N ASN A 370 -15.56 -0.07 -30.10
CA ASN A 370 -14.79 -1.13 -30.74
C ASN A 370 -15.36 -2.53 -30.45
N ILE A 371 -16.01 -2.70 -29.30
CA ILE A 371 -16.56 -3.99 -28.83
C ILE A 371 -18.06 -3.81 -28.64
N GLN A 372 -18.83 -4.31 -29.61
CA GLN A 372 -20.29 -4.15 -29.66
C GLN A 372 -21.04 -5.41 -29.19
N ASP A 373 -20.40 -6.58 -29.26
CA ASP A 373 -20.96 -7.87 -28.87
C ASP A 373 -19.94 -8.78 -28.15
N PHE A 374 -20.44 -9.83 -27.49
CA PHE A 374 -19.59 -10.81 -26.81
C PHE A 374 -18.73 -11.64 -27.79
N GLN A 375 -19.14 -11.76 -29.05
CA GLN A 375 -18.35 -12.43 -30.10
C GLN A 375 -17.06 -11.67 -30.41
N THR A 376 -17.10 -10.33 -30.42
CA THR A 376 -15.93 -9.45 -30.59
C THR A 376 -15.01 -9.52 -29.39
N LEU A 377 -15.56 -9.66 -28.19
CA LEU A 377 -14.78 -9.89 -26.97
C LEU A 377 -14.08 -11.27 -26.97
N GLU A 378 -14.74 -12.33 -27.45
CA GLU A 378 -14.07 -13.64 -27.67
C GLU A 378 -12.99 -13.56 -28.76
N ASN A 379 -13.21 -12.79 -29.83
CA ASN A 379 -12.21 -12.58 -30.87
C ASN A 379 -10.95 -11.90 -30.31
N LEU A 380 -11.08 -10.91 -29.42
CA LEU A 380 -9.94 -10.32 -28.72
C LEU A 380 -9.17 -11.37 -27.92
N PHE A 381 -9.85 -12.21 -27.14
CA PHE A 381 -9.21 -13.28 -26.36
C PHE A 381 -8.45 -14.26 -27.27
N PHE A 382 -9.15 -14.93 -28.19
CA PHE A 382 -8.65 -16.15 -28.86
C PHE A 382 -8.12 -15.94 -30.27
N LYS A 383 -8.36 -14.78 -30.91
CA LYS A 383 -7.87 -14.47 -32.26
C LYS A 383 -6.83 -13.33 -32.29
N VAL A 384 -6.80 -12.48 -31.26
CA VAL A 384 -5.79 -11.41 -31.13
C VAL A 384 -4.73 -11.81 -30.10
N PHE A 385 -5.03 -11.72 -28.79
CA PHE A 385 -4.01 -11.85 -27.75
C PHE A 385 -3.40 -13.26 -27.63
N ALA A 386 -4.13 -14.30 -28.06
CA ALA A 386 -3.66 -15.69 -28.15
C ALA A 386 -2.84 -16.03 -29.42
N LYS A 387 -2.74 -15.13 -30.42
CA LYS A 387 -2.10 -15.43 -31.71
C LYS A 387 -0.91 -14.53 -32.05
N PRO A 388 0.20 -15.07 -32.62
CA PRO A 388 1.23 -14.32 -33.33
C PRO A 388 0.63 -13.43 -34.44
N HIS A 389 1.30 -12.31 -34.79
CA HIS A 389 0.76 -11.34 -35.75
C HIS A 389 0.62 -11.88 -37.18
N ASP A 390 1.47 -12.83 -37.58
CA ASP A 390 1.46 -13.50 -38.87
C ASP A 390 0.31 -14.52 -39.03
N GLU A 391 -0.26 -15.00 -37.93
CA GLU A 391 -1.45 -15.85 -37.90
C GLU A 391 -2.79 -15.07 -37.87
N ARG A 392 -2.76 -13.73 -37.93
CA ARG A 392 -3.95 -12.88 -37.79
C ARG A 392 -4.48 -12.39 -39.13
N ASP A 393 -5.77 -12.09 -39.12
CA ASP A 393 -6.39 -11.21 -40.11
C ASP A 393 -5.74 -9.81 -40.04
N LYS A 394 -5.24 -9.34 -41.19
CA LYS A 394 -4.51 -8.07 -41.34
C LYS A 394 -5.45 -6.87 -41.42
N ASP A 395 -6.70 -7.08 -41.83
CA ASP A 395 -7.71 -6.04 -41.94
C ASP A 395 -8.48 -5.85 -40.61
N SER A 396 -8.14 -6.64 -39.59
CA SER A 396 -8.70 -6.52 -38.25
C SER A 396 -8.37 -5.17 -37.59
N PRO A 397 -9.35 -4.45 -37.02
CA PRO A 397 -9.13 -3.20 -36.30
C PRO A 397 -8.32 -3.36 -35.00
N PHE A 398 -7.96 -4.59 -34.64
CA PHE A 398 -7.15 -4.95 -33.48
C PHE A 398 -5.76 -5.48 -33.84
N PHE A 399 -5.37 -5.46 -35.12
CA PHE A 399 -4.09 -6.03 -35.59
C PHE A 399 -2.85 -5.41 -34.89
N HIS A 400 -2.95 -4.15 -34.45
CA HIS A 400 -1.89 -3.41 -33.75
C HIS A 400 -1.70 -3.80 -32.27
N LEU A 401 -2.61 -4.56 -31.67
CA LEU A 401 -2.50 -5.00 -30.27
C LEU A 401 -1.44 -6.12 -30.14
N PRO A 402 -0.69 -6.20 -29.04
CA PRO A 402 0.40 -7.17 -28.91
C PRO A 402 -0.07 -8.63 -28.90
N TYR A 403 0.83 -9.55 -29.25
CA TYR A 403 0.73 -10.96 -28.84
C TYR A 403 1.27 -11.12 -27.40
N LEU A 404 0.72 -12.04 -26.61
CA LEU A 404 1.06 -12.19 -25.18
C LEU A 404 1.52 -13.59 -24.77
N ASN A 405 1.46 -14.60 -25.65
CA ASN A 405 1.74 -16.03 -25.39
C ASN A 405 1.23 -16.58 -24.04
N SER A 406 0.15 -16.03 -23.51
CA SER A 406 -0.29 -16.29 -22.14
C SER A 406 -1.37 -17.35 -22.10
N SER A 407 -1.21 -18.35 -21.22
CA SER A 407 -2.23 -19.38 -21.00
C SER A 407 -3.57 -18.82 -20.49
N LEU A 408 -3.60 -17.57 -20.01
CA LEU A 408 -4.83 -16.84 -19.69
C LEU A 408 -5.73 -16.68 -20.94
N PHE A 409 -5.14 -16.51 -22.12
CA PHE A 409 -5.84 -16.37 -23.40
C PHE A 409 -5.97 -17.68 -24.17
N ASN A 410 -5.71 -18.83 -23.54
CA ASN A 410 -6.18 -20.12 -24.05
C ASN A 410 -7.57 -20.42 -23.46
N PRO A 411 -8.47 -21.11 -24.19
CA PRO A 411 -9.73 -21.60 -23.63
C PRO A 411 -9.48 -22.51 -22.43
N SER A 412 -10.23 -22.29 -21.34
CA SER A 412 -10.10 -23.07 -20.11
C SER A 412 -10.90 -24.37 -20.16
N GLN A 413 -10.60 -25.32 -19.27
CA GLN A 413 -11.33 -26.59 -19.19
C GLN A 413 -12.83 -26.40 -18.90
N ILE A 414 -13.20 -25.33 -18.18
CA ILE A 414 -14.61 -25.05 -17.88
C ILE A 414 -15.35 -24.46 -19.08
N GLU A 415 -14.70 -23.62 -19.89
CA GLU A 415 -15.29 -23.11 -21.14
C GLU A 415 -15.41 -24.20 -22.22
N HIS A 416 -14.53 -25.19 -22.21
CA HIS A 416 -14.66 -26.41 -23.01
C HIS A 416 -15.79 -27.33 -22.53
N LYS A 417 -16.15 -27.29 -21.24
CA LYS A 417 -17.20 -28.13 -20.66
C LYS A 417 -18.59 -27.50 -20.81
N LEU A 418 -18.69 -26.19 -20.56
CA LEU A 418 -19.96 -25.47 -20.39
C LEU A 418 -20.31 -24.66 -21.64
N ILE A 419 -19.85 -23.41 -21.68
CA ILE A 419 -20.07 -22.43 -22.74
C ILE A 419 -18.85 -21.51 -22.84
N ARG A 420 -18.74 -20.77 -23.95
CA ARG A 420 -17.77 -19.69 -24.12
C ARG A 420 -18.47 -18.33 -24.09
N ILE A 421 -17.70 -17.25 -23.93
CA ILE A 421 -18.28 -15.92 -23.78
C ILE A 421 -19.10 -15.48 -25.01
N GLN A 422 -18.73 -15.90 -26.23
CA GLN A 422 -19.49 -15.56 -27.45
C GLN A 422 -20.92 -16.10 -27.48
N THR A 423 -21.32 -17.02 -26.60
CA THR A 423 -22.67 -17.59 -26.56
C THR A 423 -23.62 -16.87 -25.59
N LEU A 424 -23.17 -15.77 -24.98
CA LEU A 424 -24.03 -14.92 -24.15
C LEU A 424 -24.95 -14.06 -25.02
N SER A 425 -26.19 -13.83 -24.57
CA SER A 425 -27.10 -12.88 -25.23
C SER A 425 -26.59 -11.45 -25.04
N ASN A 426 -26.57 -10.67 -26.13
CA ASN A 426 -26.26 -9.24 -26.09
C ASN A 426 -27.46 -8.39 -25.64
N ASP A 427 -28.66 -8.98 -25.60
CA ASP A 427 -29.97 -8.36 -25.34
C ASP A 427 -30.29 -8.24 -23.83
N LYS A 428 -29.41 -8.76 -22.97
CA LYS A 428 -29.51 -8.62 -21.51
C LYS A 428 -29.16 -7.20 -21.08
N GLU A 429 -30.01 -6.58 -20.28
CA GLU A 429 -29.83 -5.20 -19.80
C GLU A 429 -30.12 -5.07 -18.30
N LEU A 430 -29.32 -4.26 -17.60
CA LEU A 430 -29.49 -3.95 -16.17
C LEU A 430 -30.04 -2.53 -15.99
N LEU A 431 -30.62 -2.25 -14.82
CA LEU A 431 -30.75 -0.87 -14.34
C LEU A 431 -29.40 -0.38 -13.77
N PRO A 432 -29.09 0.93 -13.79
CA PRO A 432 -27.85 1.43 -13.20
C PRO A 432 -27.80 1.26 -11.68
N TYR A 433 -26.62 0.92 -11.15
CA TYR A 433 -26.41 0.74 -9.71
C TYR A 433 -26.67 2.04 -8.93
N LYS A 434 -27.08 1.96 -7.66
CA LYS A 434 -27.50 3.13 -6.87
C LYS A 434 -26.43 4.23 -6.76
N GLU A 435 -25.16 3.84 -6.70
CA GLU A 435 -24.02 4.78 -6.63
C GLU A 435 -23.65 5.38 -7.99
N TYR A 436 -23.94 4.71 -9.12
CA TYR A 436 -23.77 5.24 -10.48
C TYR A 436 -24.50 6.59 -10.63
N ASN A 437 -25.73 6.62 -10.14
CA ASN A 437 -26.60 7.80 -10.21
C ASN A 437 -26.24 8.93 -9.23
N LYS A 438 -25.31 8.73 -8.28
CA LYS A 438 -24.78 9.84 -7.46
C LYS A 438 -23.66 10.62 -8.16
N ARG A 439 -22.92 9.97 -9.07
CA ARG A 439 -21.83 10.60 -9.85
C ARG A 439 -22.32 11.23 -11.16
N GLN A 440 -23.55 10.94 -11.58
CA GLN A 440 -24.22 11.57 -12.73
C GLN A 440 -24.94 12.86 -12.31
N LYS A 441 -24.93 13.90 -13.15
CA LYS A 441 -25.72 15.13 -12.91
C LYS A 441 -27.25 14.94 -13.05
N HIS A 442 -27.68 13.82 -13.63
CA HIS A 442 -29.07 13.42 -13.79
C HIS A 442 -29.20 11.92 -13.49
N GLN A 443 -30.30 11.48 -12.89
CA GLN A 443 -30.53 10.05 -12.68
C GLN A 443 -30.77 9.35 -14.02
N VAL A 444 -29.94 8.37 -14.36
CA VAL A 444 -30.20 7.42 -15.44
C VAL A 444 -31.12 6.34 -14.87
N GLN A 445 -32.37 6.32 -15.32
CA GLN A 445 -33.38 5.32 -14.97
C GLN A 445 -33.63 4.30 -16.10
N ASN A 446 -33.10 4.55 -17.29
CA ASN A 446 -33.16 3.63 -18.41
C ASN A 446 -32.26 2.41 -18.16
N LYS A 447 -32.66 1.25 -18.70
CA LYS A 447 -31.81 0.08 -18.75
C LYS A 447 -30.59 0.31 -19.64
N ILE A 448 -29.50 -0.42 -19.38
CA ILE A 448 -28.25 -0.40 -20.14
C ILE A 448 -27.86 -1.86 -20.47
N PRO A 449 -27.55 -2.21 -21.73
CA PRO A 449 -27.08 -3.54 -22.10
C PRO A 449 -25.85 -3.98 -21.30
N LEU A 450 -25.81 -5.23 -20.85
CA LEU A 450 -24.82 -5.79 -19.93
C LEU A 450 -23.38 -5.54 -20.35
N LEU A 451 -23.03 -5.90 -21.60
CA LEU A 451 -21.68 -5.72 -22.13
C LEU A 451 -21.30 -4.23 -22.16
N ARG A 452 -22.23 -3.37 -22.58
CA ARG A 452 -22.04 -1.93 -22.55
C ARG A 452 -21.81 -1.42 -21.12
N TYR A 453 -22.64 -1.81 -20.16
CA TYR A 453 -22.49 -1.35 -18.78
C TYR A 453 -21.18 -1.84 -18.15
N LEU A 454 -20.72 -3.05 -18.47
CA LEU A 454 -19.41 -3.55 -18.03
C LEU A 454 -18.24 -2.72 -18.59
N LEU A 455 -18.28 -2.34 -19.87
CA LEU A 455 -17.24 -1.50 -20.49
C LEU A 455 -17.32 -0.05 -19.98
N ASP A 456 -18.51 0.56 -19.97
CA ASP A 456 -18.78 1.90 -19.42
C ASP A 456 -18.56 1.95 -17.88
N PHE A 457 -18.41 0.81 -17.20
CA PHE A 457 -17.94 0.69 -15.81
C PHE A 457 -16.43 0.72 -15.72
N LEU A 458 -15.71 -0.11 -16.49
CA LEU A 458 -14.26 -0.16 -16.47
C LEU A 458 -13.61 1.15 -16.94
N ASP A 459 -14.25 1.88 -17.85
CA ASP A 459 -13.80 3.20 -18.33
C ASP A 459 -13.90 4.32 -17.28
N ARG A 460 -14.57 4.10 -16.13
CA ARG A 460 -14.72 5.09 -15.04
C ARG A 460 -13.62 5.04 -13.96
N TYR A 461 -12.64 4.14 -14.10
CA TYR A 461 -11.56 3.94 -13.12
C TYR A 461 -10.20 3.92 -13.83
N ASP A 462 -9.14 4.42 -13.18
CA ASP A 462 -7.78 4.35 -13.74
C ASP A 462 -7.10 3.04 -13.38
N PHE A 463 -6.49 2.39 -14.35
CA PHE A 463 -5.74 1.14 -14.20
C PHE A 463 -4.22 1.38 -14.30
N GLY A 464 -3.75 2.55 -13.89
CA GLY A 464 -2.35 2.98 -13.97
C GLY A 464 -1.96 3.55 -15.34
N SER A 465 -2.87 4.27 -15.99
CA SER A 465 -2.61 4.98 -17.26
C SER A 465 -1.79 6.25 -17.06
N GLY A 466 -1.88 6.87 -15.87
CA GLY A 466 -1.13 8.08 -15.53
C GLY A 466 -1.73 9.38 -16.07
N GLU A 467 -3.04 9.40 -16.32
CA GLU A 467 -3.81 10.63 -16.56
C GLU A 467 -4.27 11.25 -15.22
N GLU A 468 -4.72 12.50 -15.21
CA GLU A 468 -5.23 13.16 -14.00
C GLU A 468 -6.61 12.59 -13.61
N TYR A 469 -6.61 11.70 -12.63
CA TYR A 469 -7.80 11.07 -12.04
C TYR A 469 -7.91 11.40 -10.54
N GLU A 470 -9.13 11.34 -10.00
CA GLU A 470 -9.35 11.38 -8.55
C GLU A 470 -8.71 10.15 -7.90
N ALA A 471 -8.02 10.34 -6.76
CA ALA A 471 -7.29 9.26 -6.07
C ALA A 471 -8.20 8.04 -5.77
N ASP A 472 -9.46 8.31 -5.42
CA ASP A 472 -10.51 7.33 -5.12
C ASP A 472 -11.04 6.57 -6.35
N THR A 473 -10.42 6.75 -7.52
CA THR A 473 -10.72 6.02 -8.77
C THR A 473 -9.54 5.20 -9.31
N LEU A 474 -8.38 5.23 -8.64
CA LEU A 474 -7.22 4.42 -9.01
C LEU A 474 -7.39 2.95 -8.58
N ILE A 475 -7.17 2.04 -9.52
CA ILE A 475 -7.24 0.58 -9.37
C ILE A 475 -5.86 0.01 -9.72
N ASN A 476 -5.04 -0.19 -8.70
CA ASN A 476 -3.69 -0.78 -8.81
C ASN A 476 -3.73 -2.32 -8.78
N ALA A 477 -2.56 -2.96 -8.87
CA ALA A 477 -2.46 -4.42 -8.88
C ALA A 477 -2.89 -5.05 -7.54
N SER A 478 -2.57 -4.43 -6.38
CA SER A 478 -3.00 -4.92 -5.07
C SER A 478 -4.52 -4.90 -4.89
N VAL A 479 -5.22 -3.82 -5.29
CA VAL A 479 -6.69 -3.75 -5.26
C VAL A 479 -7.31 -4.84 -6.15
N LEU A 480 -6.76 -5.09 -7.35
CA LEU A 480 -7.25 -6.16 -8.23
C LEU A 480 -7.06 -7.56 -7.62
N GLY A 481 -5.91 -7.84 -6.99
CA GLY A 481 -5.67 -9.08 -6.26
C GLY A 481 -6.75 -9.32 -5.19
N ASN A 482 -6.95 -8.33 -4.32
CA ASN A 482 -7.94 -8.39 -3.24
C ASN A 482 -9.39 -8.55 -3.77
N VAL A 483 -9.72 -7.95 -4.92
CA VAL A 483 -11.02 -8.13 -5.60
C VAL A 483 -11.19 -9.56 -6.11
N PHE A 484 -10.18 -10.13 -6.78
CA PHE A 484 -10.23 -11.54 -7.18
C PHE A 484 -10.32 -12.48 -5.99
N GLU A 485 -9.65 -12.20 -4.88
CA GLU A 485 -9.67 -13.05 -3.69
C GLU A 485 -11.04 -13.07 -3.01
N ARG A 486 -11.69 -11.91 -2.85
CA ARG A 486 -13.08 -11.88 -2.36
C ARG A 486 -14.04 -12.57 -3.34
N ILE A 487 -13.91 -12.38 -4.65
CA ILE A 487 -14.76 -13.09 -5.63
C ILE A 487 -14.52 -14.61 -5.62
N ASN A 488 -13.29 -15.07 -5.36
CA ASN A 488 -12.96 -16.49 -5.21
C ASN A 488 -13.55 -17.12 -3.93
N ALA A 489 -14.04 -16.32 -2.97
CA ALA A 489 -14.64 -16.81 -1.73
C ALA A 489 -16.09 -17.35 -1.87
N TYR A 490 -16.45 -17.84 -3.05
CA TYR A 490 -17.65 -18.67 -3.26
C TYR A 490 -17.45 -20.15 -2.85
N LYS A 491 -16.26 -20.51 -2.35
CA LYS A 491 -15.87 -21.87 -1.93
C LYS A 491 -15.40 -21.89 -0.48
N ASP A 492 -15.88 -22.87 0.28
CA ASP A 492 -15.44 -23.07 1.66
C ASP A 492 -13.93 -23.35 1.72
N GLY A 493 -13.24 -22.66 2.64
CA GLY A 493 -11.81 -22.83 2.89
C GLY A 493 -10.87 -21.86 2.16
N SER A 494 -11.35 -21.01 1.26
CA SER A 494 -10.52 -19.98 0.59
C SER A 494 -10.28 -18.77 1.49
N PHE A 495 -9.48 -18.94 2.54
CA PHE A 495 -9.02 -17.84 3.38
C PHE A 495 -7.80 -17.15 2.75
N TYR A 496 -7.90 -15.83 2.54
CA TYR A 496 -6.77 -15.00 2.15
C TYR A 496 -5.73 -14.96 3.27
N THR A 497 -4.45 -15.06 2.91
CA THR A 497 -3.32 -14.79 3.79
C THR A 497 -2.83 -13.37 3.50
N PRO A 498 -3.08 -12.38 4.38
CA PRO A 498 -2.72 -10.97 4.12
C PRO A 498 -1.26 -10.77 3.73
N SER A 499 -1.00 -9.80 2.85
CA SER A 499 0.34 -9.50 2.30
C SER A 499 1.46 -9.38 3.35
N ALA A 500 1.16 -8.83 4.53
CA ALA A 500 2.15 -8.75 5.62
C ALA A 500 2.60 -10.13 6.14
N ILE A 501 1.72 -11.14 6.09
CA ILE A 501 2.02 -12.52 6.49
C ILE A 501 2.75 -13.25 5.36
N THR A 502 2.32 -13.10 4.09
CA THR A 502 3.01 -13.71 2.95
C THR A 502 4.41 -13.13 2.76
N SER A 503 4.59 -11.80 2.81
CA SER A 503 5.91 -11.15 2.82
C SER A 503 6.80 -11.70 3.94
N TYR A 504 6.33 -11.71 5.21
CA TYR A 504 7.11 -12.22 6.35
C TYR A 504 7.46 -13.71 6.21
N MET A 505 6.52 -14.55 5.75
CA MET A 505 6.78 -15.95 5.47
C MET A 505 7.79 -16.14 4.34
N CYS A 506 7.83 -15.24 3.36
CA CYS A 506 8.82 -15.28 2.29
C CYS A 506 10.21 -14.85 2.76
N GLU A 507 10.34 -13.73 3.48
CA GLU A 507 11.63 -13.23 3.99
C GLU A 507 12.31 -14.30 4.87
N GLU A 508 11.66 -14.74 5.95
CA GLU A 508 12.22 -15.70 6.91
C GLU A 508 12.54 -17.06 6.27
N ASN A 509 11.60 -17.66 5.52
CA ASN A 509 11.80 -19.02 5.02
C ASN A 509 12.68 -19.06 3.76
N LEU A 510 12.56 -18.10 2.84
CA LEU A 510 13.33 -18.15 1.60
C LEU A 510 14.80 -17.85 1.86
N GLU A 511 15.13 -16.88 2.72
CA GLU A 511 16.53 -16.63 3.09
C GLU A 511 17.15 -17.85 3.77
N GLN A 512 16.43 -18.53 4.67
CA GLN A 512 16.90 -19.75 5.31
C GLN A 512 17.11 -20.91 4.33
N VAL A 513 16.26 -21.06 3.31
CA VAL A 513 16.44 -22.06 2.24
C VAL A 513 17.64 -21.72 1.36
N ILE A 514 17.80 -20.45 0.96
CA ILE A 514 18.94 -20.00 0.15
C ILE A 514 20.25 -20.15 0.94
N LEU A 515 20.28 -19.77 2.21
CA LEU A 515 21.46 -19.86 3.09
C LEU A 515 21.96 -21.30 3.24
N ARG A 516 21.07 -22.25 3.55
CA ARG A 516 21.42 -23.68 3.62
C ARG A 516 21.97 -24.17 2.30
N LYS A 517 21.25 -23.89 1.21
CA LYS A 517 21.63 -24.32 -0.14
C LYS A 517 22.99 -23.77 -0.60
N PHE A 518 23.32 -22.52 -0.27
CA PHE A 518 24.64 -21.95 -0.55
C PHE A 518 25.75 -22.61 0.28
N ASN A 519 25.51 -22.86 1.58
CA ASN A 519 26.47 -23.56 2.44
C ASN A 519 26.64 -25.04 2.06
N GLU A 520 25.58 -25.73 1.64
CA GLU A 520 25.64 -27.12 1.14
C GLU A 520 26.48 -27.22 -0.14
N ALA A 521 26.37 -26.25 -1.05
CA ALA A 521 27.18 -26.17 -2.26
C ALA A 521 28.59 -25.60 -2.03
N ASN A 522 28.82 -24.87 -0.92
CA ASN A 522 30.07 -24.22 -0.58
C ASN A 522 30.40 -24.40 0.93
N PRO A 523 30.73 -25.63 1.40
CA PRO A 523 30.90 -25.91 2.85
C PRO A 523 31.96 -25.04 3.56
N GLN A 524 32.90 -24.48 2.79
CA GLN A 524 33.93 -23.57 3.25
C GLN A 524 33.46 -22.12 3.53
N TRP A 525 32.25 -21.72 3.09
CA TRP A 525 31.74 -20.35 3.27
C TRP A 525 31.15 -20.11 4.68
N GLN A 526 30.43 -21.09 5.24
CA GLN A 526 29.84 -21.05 6.59
C GLN A 526 28.99 -19.78 6.88
N CYS A 527 28.30 -19.28 5.86
CA CYS A 527 27.44 -18.10 5.94
C CYS A 527 26.33 -18.29 6.98
N LYS A 528 25.99 -17.21 7.69
CA LYS A 528 24.93 -17.14 8.71
C LYS A 528 23.75 -16.25 8.28
N ASN A 529 23.94 -15.41 7.25
CA ASN A 529 22.93 -14.53 6.68
C ASN A 529 23.26 -14.20 5.20
N ILE A 530 22.35 -13.53 4.48
CA ILE A 530 22.50 -13.20 3.05
C ILE A 530 23.71 -12.29 2.76
N ALA A 531 24.07 -11.36 3.64
CA ALA A 531 25.23 -10.48 3.42
C ALA A 531 26.57 -11.22 3.53
N ASP A 532 26.64 -12.31 4.31
CA ASP A 532 27.82 -13.20 4.30
C ASP A 532 27.97 -13.87 2.91
N ILE A 533 26.85 -14.27 2.28
CA ILE A 533 26.84 -14.86 0.93
C ILE A 533 27.25 -13.82 -0.11
N GLU A 534 26.73 -12.58 -0.02
CA GLU A 534 27.18 -11.45 -0.86
C GLU A 534 28.68 -11.29 -0.76
N SER A 535 29.23 -11.24 0.46
CA SER A 535 30.66 -10.98 0.67
C SER A 535 31.55 -12.11 0.12
N GLU A 536 31.11 -13.37 0.19
CA GLU A 536 31.80 -14.50 -0.45
C GLU A 536 31.74 -14.43 -1.98
N ILE A 537 30.57 -14.13 -2.57
CA ILE A 537 30.41 -13.93 -4.03
C ILE A 537 31.28 -12.74 -4.50
N THR A 538 31.26 -11.63 -3.76
CA THR A 538 32.05 -10.42 -4.03
C THR A 538 33.55 -10.69 -3.87
N ARG A 539 33.98 -11.58 -2.98
CA ARG A 539 35.38 -12.05 -2.95
C ARG A 539 35.74 -12.81 -4.23
N GLU A 540 34.88 -13.71 -4.70
CA GLU A 540 35.10 -14.45 -5.95
C GLU A 540 35.12 -13.49 -7.17
N MET A 541 34.20 -12.51 -7.24
CA MET A 541 34.19 -11.45 -8.27
C MET A 541 35.42 -10.51 -8.22
N ARG A 542 36.09 -10.37 -7.06
CA ARG A 542 37.35 -9.62 -6.95
C ARG A 542 38.56 -10.45 -7.40
N GLN A 543 38.47 -11.78 -7.32
CA GLN A 543 39.54 -12.71 -7.72
C GLN A 543 39.46 -13.12 -9.20
N SER A 544 38.26 -13.15 -9.78
CA SER A 544 38.07 -13.42 -11.22
C SER A 544 38.38 -12.21 -12.11
N ARG A 545 38.90 -12.48 -13.31
CA ARG A 545 39.02 -11.49 -14.40
C ARG A 545 37.72 -11.26 -15.16
N ASP A 546 36.84 -12.25 -15.17
CA ASP A 546 35.49 -12.16 -15.72
C ASP A 546 34.50 -12.21 -14.55
N ARG A 547 33.79 -11.10 -14.32
CA ARG A 547 32.80 -10.99 -13.24
C ARG A 547 31.41 -11.42 -13.69
N GLU A 548 31.12 -11.39 -14.99
CA GLU A 548 29.78 -11.62 -15.49
C GLU A 548 29.48 -13.12 -15.55
N SER A 549 30.48 -13.98 -15.83
CA SER A 549 30.31 -15.43 -15.62
C SER A 549 30.12 -15.81 -14.14
N ILE A 550 30.71 -15.08 -13.19
CA ILE A 550 30.45 -15.30 -11.75
C ILE A 550 29.02 -14.86 -11.38
N LYS A 551 28.57 -13.69 -11.84
CA LYS A 551 27.17 -13.27 -11.70
C LYS A 551 26.22 -14.28 -12.33
N GLN A 552 26.53 -14.79 -13.51
CA GLN A 552 25.70 -15.75 -14.24
C GLN A 552 25.67 -17.12 -13.54
N LYS A 553 26.81 -17.63 -13.06
CA LYS A 553 26.93 -18.84 -12.20
C LYS A 553 25.94 -18.79 -11.04
N TYR A 554 25.92 -17.69 -10.29
CA TYR A 554 25.05 -17.56 -9.11
C TYR A 554 23.59 -17.22 -9.46
N LYS A 555 23.33 -16.48 -10.54
CA LYS A 555 21.98 -16.35 -11.13
C LYS A 555 21.43 -17.75 -11.46
N ASP A 556 22.17 -18.58 -12.20
CA ASP A 556 21.74 -19.93 -12.57
C ASP A 556 21.60 -20.87 -11.37
N PHE A 557 22.46 -20.75 -10.36
CA PHE A 557 22.32 -21.50 -9.11
C PHE A 557 20.98 -21.20 -8.42
N LEU A 558 20.58 -19.93 -8.33
CA LEU A 558 19.28 -19.53 -7.76
C LEU A 558 18.08 -20.06 -8.56
N LYS A 559 18.19 -20.19 -9.90
CA LYS A 559 17.12 -20.78 -10.76
C LYS A 559 16.80 -22.24 -10.43
N THR A 560 17.70 -22.94 -9.75
CA THR A 560 17.46 -24.33 -9.33
C THR A 560 16.66 -24.43 -8.02
N THR A 561 16.22 -23.32 -7.45
CA THR A 561 15.39 -23.30 -6.23
C THR A 561 13.92 -23.50 -6.61
N LEU A 562 13.39 -24.70 -6.33
CA LEU A 562 11.99 -25.05 -6.58
C LEU A 562 11.15 -24.77 -5.34
N ILE A 563 10.02 -24.10 -5.53
CA ILE A 563 9.08 -23.71 -4.46
C ILE A 563 7.70 -24.21 -4.87
N CYS A 564 6.94 -24.74 -3.90
CA CYS A 564 5.66 -25.38 -4.12
C CYS A 564 4.66 -24.93 -3.06
N ASP A 565 3.53 -24.38 -3.50
CA ASP A 565 2.37 -24.15 -2.66
C ASP A 565 1.28 -25.18 -3.04
N PRO A 566 0.94 -26.14 -2.15
CA PRO A 566 -0.09 -27.14 -2.41
C PRO A 566 -1.53 -26.62 -2.29
N ALA A 567 -1.72 -25.40 -1.76
CA ALA A 567 -3.02 -24.78 -1.47
C ALA A 567 -3.15 -23.36 -2.08
N VAL A 568 -2.34 -23.08 -3.10
CA VAL A 568 -2.04 -21.79 -3.78
C VAL A 568 -3.12 -20.71 -3.91
N GLY A 569 -4.41 -21.06 -3.92
CA GLY A 569 -5.52 -20.10 -3.97
C GLY A 569 -5.43 -19.15 -5.16
N SER A 570 -5.30 -17.84 -4.88
CA SER A 570 -5.08 -16.76 -5.85
C SER A 570 -3.70 -16.75 -6.50
N GLY A 571 -2.71 -17.41 -5.88
CA GLY A 571 -1.30 -17.30 -6.21
C GLY A 571 -0.55 -16.20 -5.47
N HIS A 572 -1.18 -15.44 -4.55
CA HIS A 572 -0.56 -14.31 -3.86
C HIS A 572 0.79 -14.67 -3.20
N PHE A 573 0.85 -15.76 -2.44
CA PHE A 573 2.10 -16.24 -1.81
C PHE A 573 3.22 -16.50 -2.83
N LEU A 574 2.91 -17.00 -4.04
CA LEU A 574 3.92 -17.20 -5.09
C LEU A 574 4.37 -15.88 -5.75
N VAL A 575 3.58 -14.82 -5.68
CA VAL A 575 3.99 -13.46 -6.06
C VAL A 575 4.93 -12.86 -5.01
N SER A 576 4.62 -13.02 -3.71
CA SER A 576 5.49 -12.64 -2.60
C SER A 576 6.85 -13.35 -2.68
N VAL A 577 6.82 -14.68 -2.94
CA VAL A 577 8.03 -15.50 -3.19
C VAL A 577 8.82 -14.99 -4.39
N LEU A 578 8.17 -14.66 -5.51
CA LEU A 578 8.83 -14.15 -6.71
C LEU A 578 9.52 -12.81 -6.44
N ASN A 579 8.88 -11.94 -5.68
CA ASN A 579 9.42 -10.63 -5.32
C ASN A 579 10.59 -10.77 -4.33
N GLN A 580 10.50 -11.63 -3.32
CA GLN A 580 11.62 -11.91 -2.40
C GLN A 580 12.79 -12.60 -3.12
N MET A 581 12.53 -13.49 -4.08
CA MET A 581 13.59 -14.09 -4.90
C MET A 581 14.34 -13.00 -5.71
N ILE A 582 13.63 -12.01 -6.26
CA ILE A 582 14.25 -10.87 -6.98
C ILE A 582 15.03 -9.97 -6.02
N LYS A 583 14.51 -9.73 -4.81
CA LYS A 583 15.22 -9.01 -3.73
C LYS A 583 16.54 -9.71 -3.38
N ILE A 584 16.55 -11.03 -3.23
CA ILE A 584 17.77 -11.83 -3.02
C ILE A 584 18.77 -11.72 -4.19
N HIS A 585 18.32 -11.59 -5.44
CA HIS A 585 19.25 -11.37 -6.57
C HIS A 585 19.90 -9.97 -6.54
N TYR A 586 19.19 -8.97 -6.03
CA TYR A 586 19.72 -7.62 -5.80
C TYR A 586 20.70 -7.63 -4.61
N ASP A 587 20.33 -8.25 -3.50
CA ASP A 587 21.13 -8.28 -2.25
C ASP A 587 22.45 -9.05 -2.41
N LEU A 588 22.48 -10.08 -3.25
CA LEU A 588 23.70 -10.81 -3.63
C LEU A 588 24.54 -10.11 -4.71
N GLY A 589 24.23 -8.85 -5.05
CA GLY A 589 24.98 -8.04 -6.02
C GLY A 589 24.93 -8.55 -7.48
N LEU A 590 24.01 -9.46 -7.80
CA LEU A 590 24.04 -10.20 -9.08
C LEU A 590 23.49 -9.39 -10.25
N LEU A 591 22.67 -8.35 -10.00
CA LEU A 591 21.99 -7.57 -11.03
C LEU A 591 22.93 -6.61 -11.78
N SER A 592 22.45 -6.00 -12.86
CA SER A 592 23.17 -4.93 -13.55
C SER A 592 23.45 -3.73 -12.65
N ASN A 593 24.52 -2.99 -12.95
CA ASN A 593 24.90 -1.79 -12.19
C ASN A 593 23.84 -0.68 -12.32
N GLU A 594 23.03 -0.70 -13.38
CA GLU A 594 21.85 0.15 -13.54
C GLU A 594 20.76 -0.15 -12.51
N ILE A 595 20.54 -1.42 -12.10
CA ILE A 595 19.62 -1.72 -10.98
C ILE A 595 20.29 -1.44 -9.64
N LEU A 596 21.53 -1.91 -9.42
CA LEU A 596 22.23 -1.81 -8.12
C LEU A 596 22.54 -0.37 -7.65
N LYS A 597 22.34 0.64 -8.51
CA LYS A 597 22.39 2.07 -8.15
C LYS A 597 21.09 2.63 -7.59
N ASN A 598 19.96 1.96 -7.82
CA ASN A 598 18.63 2.40 -7.43
C ASN A 598 18.11 1.52 -6.28
N LYS A 599 17.37 2.10 -5.34
CA LYS A 599 17.07 1.47 -4.05
C LYS A 599 15.89 0.49 -4.18
N LEU A 600 16.18 -0.82 -4.28
CA LEU A 600 15.17 -1.87 -4.48
C LEU A 600 14.56 -2.34 -3.14
N GLN A 601 13.23 -2.30 -3.04
CA GLN A 601 12.47 -2.76 -1.86
C GLN A 601 11.25 -3.59 -2.26
N ILE A 602 10.64 -4.26 -1.27
CA ILE A 602 9.27 -4.79 -1.35
C ILE A 602 8.42 -3.95 -0.40
N ILE A 603 7.31 -3.41 -0.88
CA ILE A 603 6.39 -2.57 -0.11
C ILE A 603 4.98 -3.07 -0.40
N GLY A 604 4.30 -3.64 0.59
CA GLY A 604 2.94 -4.18 0.42
C GLY A 604 2.85 -5.31 -0.61
N ASP A 605 3.84 -6.22 -0.63
CA ASP A 605 4.06 -7.25 -1.66
C ASP A 605 4.29 -6.73 -3.10
N GLU A 606 4.44 -5.42 -3.34
CA GLU A 606 4.88 -4.87 -4.63
C GLU A 606 6.40 -4.56 -4.63
N LEU A 607 7.08 -4.83 -5.75
CA LEU A 607 8.49 -4.47 -5.95
C LEU A 607 8.63 -2.97 -6.28
N TYR A 608 9.27 -2.22 -5.39
CA TYR A 608 9.63 -0.82 -5.58
C TYR A 608 11.11 -0.66 -5.95
N LEU A 609 11.42 0.38 -6.73
CA LEU A 609 12.78 0.77 -7.09
C LEU A 609 12.84 2.30 -7.06
N SER A 610 13.73 2.89 -6.26
CA SER A 610 13.85 4.35 -6.18
C SER A 610 14.19 4.97 -7.54
N ASP A 611 13.74 6.21 -7.75
CA ASP A 611 14.11 7.06 -8.89
C ASP A 611 13.78 6.48 -10.30
N PHE A 612 13.06 5.36 -10.33
CA PHE A 612 12.76 4.61 -11.54
C PHE A 612 11.38 4.95 -12.09
N SER A 613 11.35 5.59 -13.26
CA SER A 613 10.15 5.78 -14.06
C SER A 613 10.34 5.19 -15.45
N TYR A 614 9.48 4.23 -15.83
CA TYR A 614 9.53 3.59 -17.15
C TYR A 614 8.47 4.17 -18.09
N THR A 615 8.93 4.95 -19.06
CA THR A 615 8.14 5.46 -20.19
C THR A 615 8.50 4.70 -21.48
N LYS A 616 7.91 5.05 -22.62
CA LYS A 616 8.28 4.43 -23.91
C LYS A 616 9.74 4.80 -24.27
N PRO A 617 10.66 3.84 -24.39
CA PRO A 617 12.07 4.11 -24.60
C PRO A 617 12.32 4.72 -25.99
N LYS A 618 13.35 5.57 -26.07
CA LYS A 618 13.86 6.14 -27.33
C LYS A 618 14.88 5.23 -28.01
N SER A 619 15.50 4.31 -27.27
CA SER A 619 16.53 3.39 -27.75
C SER A 619 16.64 2.15 -26.85
N GLU A 620 17.19 1.05 -27.37
CA GLU A 620 17.42 -0.16 -26.56
C GLU A 620 18.50 0.01 -25.48
N THR A 621 19.37 1.00 -25.62
CA THR A 621 20.49 1.29 -24.71
C THR A 621 20.10 2.14 -23.50
N GLU A 622 18.85 2.64 -23.46
CA GLU A 622 18.33 3.51 -22.40
C GLU A 622 18.34 2.80 -21.03
N PRO A 623 18.88 3.40 -19.95
CA PRO A 623 19.01 2.73 -18.65
C PRO A 623 17.67 2.23 -18.07
N SER A 624 16.61 3.03 -18.21
CA SER A 624 15.23 2.70 -17.85
C SER A 624 14.78 1.36 -18.47
N HIS A 625 15.13 1.16 -19.75
CA HIS A 625 14.74 0.00 -20.54
C HIS A 625 15.61 -1.23 -20.28
N LYS A 626 16.89 -1.05 -19.98
CA LYS A 626 17.78 -2.13 -19.50
C LYS A 626 17.26 -2.71 -18.18
N ILE A 627 16.95 -1.85 -17.21
CA ILE A 627 16.36 -2.23 -15.92
C ILE A 627 15.07 -3.02 -16.15
N GLN A 628 14.16 -2.49 -16.98
CA GLN A 628 12.89 -3.16 -17.28
C GLN A 628 13.09 -4.54 -17.96
N LYS A 629 14.06 -4.66 -18.89
CA LYS A 629 14.41 -5.93 -19.56
C LYS A 629 15.02 -6.95 -18.61
N GLU A 630 15.92 -6.57 -17.70
CA GLU A 630 16.49 -7.51 -16.72
C GLU A 630 15.43 -7.95 -15.70
N LEU A 631 14.65 -7.03 -15.14
CA LEU A 631 13.56 -7.36 -14.20
C LEU A 631 12.49 -8.26 -14.84
N PHE A 632 12.12 -8.02 -16.10
CA PHE A 632 11.23 -8.92 -16.85
C PHE A 632 11.86 -10.30 -17.04
N SER A 633 13.13 -10.36 -17.42
CA SER A 633 13.85 -11.62 -17.62
C SER A 633 13.92 -12.46 -16.35
N LEU A 634 14.21 -11.82 -15.20
CA LEU A 634 14.22 -12.46 -13.88
C LEU A 634 12.82 -13.00 -13.49
N LYS A 635 11.76 -12.20 -13.69
CA LYS A 635 10.37 -12.64 -13.44
C LYS A 635 10.00 -13.84 -14.32
N LYS A 636 10.34 -13.79 -15.61
CA LYS A 636 10.13 -14.88 -16.58
C LYS A 636 10.92 -16.14 -16.24
N ILE A 637 12.12 -16.00 -15.69
CA ILE A 637 13.01 -17.10 -15.27
C ILE A 637 12.41 -17.89 -14.09
N HIS A 638 12.01 -17.22 -13.02
CA HIS A 638 11.54 -17.88 -11.79
C HIS A 638 10.10 -18.40 -11.89
N ASN A 639 9.31 -17.89 -12.84
CA ASN A 639 7.94 -18.35 -13.11
C ASN A 639 7.89 -19.56 -14.09
N ARG A 640 9.02 -20.20 -14.41
CA ARG A 640 9.07 -21.36 -15.32
C ARG A 640 8.47 -22.62 -14.67
N LYS A 641 7.27 -22.99 -15.12
CA LYS A 641 6.66 -24.31 -14.85
C LYS A 641 7.55 -25.45 -15.37
N GLN A 642 8.26 -26.14 -14.47
CA GLN A 642 8.84 -27.44 -14.79
C GLN A 642 7.76 -28.54 -14.75
N PRO A 643 7.68 -29.44 -15.76
CA PRO A 643 6.76 -30.57 -15.76
C PRO A 643 7.27 -31.71 -14.88
N LEU A 644 7.27 -31.49 -13.56
CA LEU A 644 7.30 -32.58 -12.58
C LEU A 644 6.05 -33.47 -12.72
N TRP A 645 6.05 -34.64 -12.09
CA TRP A 645 4.91 -35.57 -12.00
C TRP A 645 4.56 -36.40 -13.27
N ARG A 646 5.52 -37.17 -13.79
CA ARG A 646 5.20 -38.35 -14.64
C ARG A 646 4.83 -39.63 -13.83
N GLY A 647 4.97 -39.62 -12.50
CA GLY A 647 4.98 -40.85 -11.67
C GLY A 647 3.66 -41.32 -11.03
N TYR A 648 2.75 -40.43 -10.61
CA TYR A 648 1.56 -40.81 -9.83
C TYR A 648 0.25 -40.43 -10.52
N LYS A 649 -0.40 -41.41 -11.16
CA LYS A 649 -1.43 -41.18 -12.18
C LYS A 649 -2.89 -41.31 -11.71
N SER A 650 -3.16 -41.35 -10.39
CA SER A 650 -4.44 -41.88 -9.87
C SER A 650 -5.22 -41.05 -8.82
N LYS A 651 -4.68 -40.01 -8.17
CA LYS A 651 -5.41 -39.38 -7.03
C LYS A 651 -5.44 -37.85 -6.86
N PHE A 652 -4.66 -37.05 -7.58
CA PHE A 652 -4.78 -35.58 -7.52
C PHE A 652 -4.90 -34.95 -8.91
N ARG A 653 -6.11 -34.49 -9.23
CA ARG A 653 -6.41 -33.53 -10.30
C ARG A 653 -7.20 -32.37 -9.69
N ARG A 654 -6.62 -31.17 -9.66
CA ARG A 654 -7.32 -29.87 -9.67
C ARG A 654 -6.33 -28.73 -9.95
N ASN A 655 -6.58 -28.05 -11.06
CA ASN A 655 -6.32 -26.64 -11.40
C ASN A 655 -5.03 -25.97 -10.88
N LEU A 656 -4.08 -25.70 -11.79
CA LEU A 656 -2.92 -24.83 -11.56
C LEU A 656 -2.51 -24.05 -12.83
N GLN A 657 -3.33 -23.06 -13.21
CA GLN A 657 -3.03 -22.10 -14.29
C GLN A 657 -2.42 -20.80 -13.75
N ILE A 658 -1.12 -20.82 -13.51
CA ILE A 658 -0.29 -19.60 -13.44
C ILE A 658 0.31 -19.36 -14.84
N ALA A 659 0.29 -18.11 -15.28
CA ALA A 659 0.74 -17.69 -16.62
C ALA A 659 2.21 -17.26 -16.63
N THR A 660 2.88 -17.50 -17.74
CA THR A 660 4.16 -16.87 -18.10
C THR A 660 3.93 -15.96 -19.31
N LEU A 661 4.67 -14.86 -19.38
CA LEU A 661 4.81 -14.05 -20.59
C LEU A 661 6.13 -14.47 -21.26
N ASP A 662 6.13 -14.64 -22.57
CA ASP A 662 7.35 -14.82 -23.37
C ASP A 662 7.91 -13.49 -23.87
#